data_AF-B9BNC1-F1
#
_entry.id   AF-B9BNC1-F1
#
_cell.length_a   1.000
_cell.length_b   1.000
_cell.length_c   1.000
_cell.angle_alpha   90.00
_cell.angle_beta   90.00
_cell.angle_gamma   90.00
#
_symmetry.space_group_name_H-M   'P 1'
#
loop_
_entity.id
_entity.type
_entity.pdbx_description
1 polymer ?
#
loop_
_entity_poly.entity_id
_entity_poly.type
_entity_poly.pdbx_seq_one_letter_code
_entity_poly.pdbx_strand_id
1 'polypeptide(L)'
;MTISFSLDAGDGGVVTQQSTFGGGSANSFSGGLGASGQSSGVLAGGGDALHYGQQVASRALGTIDALNKLTGGILQSYIDKQKKIQYAEGMAQAAQGKSLIEIENDQPWYTKLYGPDATVQGAQAFNMAAAMQEAQSQFMQAMPQLREKSPDQVRAYIVDKMSQVQSTGDAAFDAMVQQGLAEQLPKMLSAHMSQYMQYTQEQAYNGFTNLGTTGAQALQDTLKANNNLKPEDIEQAHAEYTNLLQRPDNMTTEAWYRGLRDIALSSAQNGNFQAVRAIKAMPAWEAMPTEMKDNLTAQIPRLEAEWANKNPAARNIFNSRAQLQWSLRSGATGFDSSPEGHAKLDATMDVIEDSNRQLNGDTPPVYDNAQRATMHTLLDAGNAIALRKAEALAQKQADYDAGVQYATEAMNSNSFAKYENLPFPPGSREQAADTLFQKATSPQYAQQADAQKNMWDKLSTAAHYPNYQSPALKQVLTQQLAALLSGNGPATPDMQTALQYASNLLQGPGGVEAVQAYVGPAAPKVIALLNSGIDIMDPEQLKQQRHLIAYSQGAVATPQDVKLAADMVTKADPGWFKRMVPWAGNDALTPFNLTDGNKQQLAAHVAPIIAQYKTAYHMSDDQAAQAAFGQVMRNADFVPGAFILHNEALGQESFAGAVNARYPGMGVQTTHVYQDAVQYAIDEQIKKAGGDPKDWKVTSGENLGNGLMTLFMTGPSGAIKLINISADTVGKRIKDTYGNKPEHADQDLGLSSKNAWGWAY
;
A
#
# COMPACT_ATOMS: atom_id res chain seq x y z
N MET A 1 -7.19 67.86 -54.45
CA MET A 1 -8.14 67.63 -53.34
C MET A 1 -8.35 66.14 -53.25
N THR A 2 -7.90 65.53 -52.16
CA THR A 2 -7.88 64.08 -51.91
C THR A 2 -9.29 63.49 -51.92
N ILE A 3 -9.48 62.40 -52.66
CA ILE A 3 -10.72 61.61 -52.61
C ILE A 3 -10.51 60.51 -51.56
N SER A 4 -11.36 60.54 -50.53
CA SER A 4 -11.36 59.62 -49.39
C SER A 4 -12.48 58.61 -49.56
N PHE A 5 -12.20 57.35 -49.22
CA PHE A 5 -13.16 56.25 -49.28
C PHE A 5 -13.41 55.64 -47.90
N SER A 6 -13.90 56.45 -46.97
CA SER A 6 -14.52 55.95 -45.73
C SER A 6 -16.03 55.82 -45.94
N LEU A 7 -16.59 54.63 -45.69
CA LEU A 7 -18.03 54.50 -45.45
C LEU A 7 -18.33 54.96 -44.03
N ASP A 8 -19.32 55.86 -43.91
CA ASP A 8 -19.82 56.42 -42.65
C ASP A 8 -20.23 55.33 -41.67
N ALA A 9 -19.75 55.46 -40.43
CA ALA A 9 -20.15 54.65 -39.29
C ALA A 9 -21.41 55.27 -38.67
N GLY A 10 -22.54 54.57 -38.79
CA GLY A 10 -23.80 54.94 -38.16
C GLY A 10 -24.55 53.72 -37.64
N ASP A 11 -24.62 53.64 -36.31
CA ASP A 11 -25.50 52.87 -35.43
C ASP A 11 -25.31 51.35 -35.20
N GLY A 12 -25.18 51.00 -33.91
CA GLY A 12 -25.98 49.92 -33.33
C GLY A 12 -25.27 48.73 -32.66
N GLY A 13 -24.44 48.98 -31.64
CA GLY A 13 -24.24 48.19 -30.40
C GLY A 13 -24.11 46.64 -30.41
N VAL A 14 -23.16 46.11 -29.64
CA VAL A 14 -23.37 45.57 -28.27
C VAL A 14 -22.00 45.27 -27.64
N VAL A 15 -21.84 45.71 -26.39
CA VAL A 15 -20.71 45.49 -25.49
C VAL A 15 -20.76 44.07 -24.93
N THR A 16 -19.67 43.31 -25.00
CA THR A 16 -19.46 42.15 -24.12
C THR A 16 -18.38 42.44 -23.10
N GLN A 17 -18.82 42.41 -21.85
CA GLN A 17 -18.13 42.70 -20.62
C GLN A 17 -17.06 41.64 -20.30
N GLN A 18 -15.86 42.12 -20.04
CA GLN A 18 -14.68 41.39 -19.61
C GLN A 18 -14.85 40.88 -18.17
N SER A 19 -14.59 39.60 -17.93
CA SER A 19 -14.45 39.04 -16.58
C SER A 19 -13.03 38.53 -16.38
N THR A 20 -12.32 39.23 -15.50
CA THR A 20 -10.95 38.99 -15.08
C THR A 20 -10.95 38.08 -13.84
N PHE A 21 -10.22 36.96 -13.88
CA PHE A 21 -9.60 36.36 -12.70
C PHE A 21 -8.23 35.79 -13.10
N GLY A 22 -7.17 36.32 -12.48
CA GLY A 22 -5.78 35.97 -12.74
C GLY A 22 -5.20 35.01 -11.71
N GLY A 23 -4.05 34.41 -12.04
CA GLY A 23 -3.24 33.65 -11.10
C GLY A 23 -2.18 32.70 -11.69
N GLY A 24 -1.24 33.23 -12.47
CA GLY A 24 0.18 32.83 -12.56
C GLY A 24 0.62 31.38 -12.85
N SER A 25 1.31 31.18 -13.98
CA SER A 25 2.73 30.77 -13.96
C SER A 25 3.40 31.06 -15.31
N ALA A 26 4.61 31.62 -15.25
CA ALA A 26 5.37 32.13 -16.38
C ALA A 26 6.23 31.04 -17.03
N ASN A 27 6.47 31.17 -18.35
CA ASN A 27 7.70 30.73 -19.00
C ASN A 27 8.06 31.72 -20.11
N SER A 28 9.14 32.46 -19.90
CA SER A 28 9.77 33.40 -20.82
C SER A 28 10.73 32.68 -21.76
N PHE A 29 10.71 33.04 -23.05
CA PHE A 29 11.70 32.61 -24.05
C PHE A 29 12.89 33.57 -24.06
N SER A 30 14.10 33.03 -23.85
CA SER A 30 15.38 33.70 -24.09
C SER A 30 16.16 32.93 -25.15
N GLY A 31 16.77 33.66 -26.09
CA GLY A 31 17.62 33.08 -27.13
C GLY A 31 18.43 34.18 -27.82
N GLY A 32 19.66 34.37 -27.35
CA GLY A 32 20.65 35.27 -27.93
C GLY A 32 21.86 34.49 -28.49
N LEU A 33 22.21 34.87 -29.72
CA LEU A 33 23.34 34.60 -30.63
C LEU A 33 24.72 34.11 -30.07
N GLY A 34 25.42 33.28 -30.88
CA GLY A 34 26.89 33.14 -30.81
C GLY A 34 27.59 32.02 -31.62
N ALA A 35 27.81 32.24 -32.93
CA ALA A 35 28.99 31.95 -33.79
C ALA A 35 29.68 30.55 -33.90
N SER A 36 29.80 30.02 -35.15
CA SER A 36 31.02 30.05 -36.01
C SER A 36 31.09 28.91 -37.05
N GLY A 37 31.54 29.22 -38.29
CA GLY A 37 31.95 28.22 -39.31
C GLY A 37 31.67 28.60 -40.79
N GLN A 38 32.64 29.25 -41.44
CA GLN A 38 32.66 29.71 -42.85
C GLN A 38 32.79 28.61 -43.92
N SER A 39 32.23 28.83 -45.12
CA SER A 39 32.99 28.78 -46.39
C SER A 39 32.26 29.47 -47.56
N SER A 40 33.05 30.19 -48.36
CA SER A 40 32.72 31.13 -49.43
C SER A 40 32.17 30.55 -50.74
N GLY A 41 31.43 31.39 -51.46
CA GLY A 41 31.23 31.34 -52.91
C GLY A 41 30.85 32.74 -53.42
N VAL A 42 31.81 33.45 -54.00
CA VAL A 42 31.75 34.82 -54.52
C VAL A 42 31.13 34.83 -55.92
N LEU A 43 30.27 35.79 -56.24
CA LEU A 43 30.32 36.53 -57.52
C LEU A 43 29.60 37.88 -57.37
N ALA A 44 30.34 38.92 -57.73
CA ALA A 44 29.96 40.31 -57.79
C ALA A 44 29.15 40.62 -59.07
N GLY A 45 28.46 41.76 -59.08
CA GLY A 45 27.93 42.33 -60.31
C GLY A 45 26.82 43.34 -60.07
N GLY A 46 27.19 44.58 -59.78
CA GLY A 46 26.29 45.71 -59.92
C GLY A 46 25.91 45.96 -61.38
N GLY A 47 24.73 46.53 -61.58
CA GLY A 47 24.27 47.16 -62.82
C GLY A 47 23.38 46.28 -63.69
N ASP A 48 22.10 46.67 -63.83
CA ASP A 48 21.68 47.28 -65.09
C ASP A 48 20.29 47.92 -65.00
N ALA A 49 20.26 49.19 -64.57
CA ALA A 49 19.17 50.12 -64.88
C ALA A 49 19.18 50.56 -66.37
N LEU A 50 19.99 49.92 -67.23
CA LEU A 50 20.08 50.17 -68.67
C LEU A 50 19.10 49.35 -69.51
N HIS A 51 18.43 48.33 -68.98
CA HIS A 51 17.61 47.43 -69.80
C HIS A 51 16.16 47.88 -70.05
N TYR A 52 15.60 48.82 -69.28
CA TYR A 52 14.27 49.38 -69.57
C TYR A 52 14.31 50.56 -70.57
N GLY A 53 15.39 51.34 -70.54
CA GLY A 53 15.60 52.46 -71.47
C GLY A 53 15.94 52.04 -72.90
N GLN A 54 16.27 50.76 -73.14
CA GLN A 54 16.67 50.27 -74.46
C GLN A 54 15.49 49.71 -75.29
N GLN A 55 14.39 49.30 -74.66
CA GLN A 55 13.19 48.84 -75.39
C GLN A 55 12.30 49.99 -75.88
N VAL A 56 12.27 51.13 -75.20
CA VAL A 56 11.52 52.32 -75.66
C VAL A 56 12.28 53.09 -76.76
N ALA A 57 13.62 53.09 -76.74
CA ALA A 57 14.45 53.69 -77.79
C ALA A 57 14.39 52.95 -79.14
N SER A 58 14.00 51.68 -79.16
CA SER A 58 13.94 50.86 -80.38
C SER A 58 12.67 51.03 -81.22
N ARG A 59 11.63 51.70 -80.70
CA ARG A 59 10.38 51.98 -81.45
C ARG A 59 10.29 53.40 -82.04
N ALA A 60 11.15 54.32 -81.62
CA ALA A 60 11.18 55.69 -82.13
C ALA A 60 12.19 55.93 -83.29
N LEU A 61 12.96 54.90 -83.68
CA LEU A 61 13.99 55.00 -84.75
C LEU A 61 13.52 54.48 -86.12
N GLY A 62 12.25 54.14 -86.29
CA GLY A 62 11.72 53.57 -87.54
C GLY A 62 11.36 54.56 -88.65
N THR A 63 11.46 55.87 -88.44
CA THR A 63 10.94 56.88 -89.40
C THR A 63 11.91 58.01 -89.75
N ILE A 64 13.17 57.96 -89.32
CA ILE A 64 14.21 58.96 -89.68
C ILE A 64 15.50 58.29 -90.24
N ASP A 65 15.46 56.99 -90.59
CA ASP A 65 16.59 56.28 -91.21
C ASP A 65 16.66 56.44 -92.75
N ALA A 66 15.74 57.21 -93.33
CA ALA A 66 15.66 57.47 -94.78
C ALA A 66 16.20 58.85 -95.22
N LEU A 67 16.65 59.73 -94.30
CA LEU A 67 17.12 61.08 -94.65
C LEU A 67 18.42 61.54 -93.98
N ASN A 68 19.02 60.77 -93.06
CA ASN A 68 20.29 61.13 -92.39
C ASN A 68 21.53 60.33 -92.86
N LYS A 69 21.44 59.56 -93.95
CA LYS A 69 22.61 58.93 -94.60
C LYS A 69 23.47 59.90 -95.45
N LEU A 70 23.29 61.21 -95.29
CA LEU A 70 24.10 62.20 -96.01
C LEU A 70 24.31 63.48 -95.19
N THR A 71 24.86 63.37 -93.96
CA THR A 71 25.78 64.34 -93.29
C THR A 71 25.94 64.06 -91.78
N GLY A 72 27.14 63.61 -91.37
CA GLY A 72 27.79 63.94 -90.08
C GLY A 72 27.20 63.47 -88.73
N GLY A 73 27.56 62.25 -88.29
CA GLY A 73 27.22 61.68 -86.97
C GLY A 73 28.12 62.10 -85.79
N ILE A 74 27.95 63.33 -85.28
CA ILE A 74 28.53 63.76 -83.97
C ILE A 74 27.48 64.38 -83.02
N LEU A 75 26.25 64.68 -83.48
CA LEU A 75 25.19 65.30 -82.66
C LEU A 75 24.27 64.31 -81.92
N GLN A 76 24.12 63.06 -82.38
CA GLN A 76 23.10 62.14 -81.88
C GLN A 76 23.34 61.61 -80.46
N SER A 77 24.60 61.32 -80.09
CA SER A 77 24.93 60.83 -78.74
C SER A 77 24.79 61.89 -77.64
N TYR A 78 24.83 63.18 -78.02
CA TYR A 78 24.60 64.28 -77.10
C TYR A 78 23.10 64.46 -76.82
N ILE A 79 22.25 64.23 -77.83
CA ILE A 79 20.79 64.31 -77.71
C ILE A 79 20.24 63.17 -76.82
N ASP A 80 20.72 61.93 -76.97
CA ASP A 80 20.22 60.80 -76.16
C ASP A 80 20.63 60.86 -74.68
N LYS A 81 21.82 61.42 -74.38
CA LYS A 81 22.23 61.68 -72.99
C LYS A 81 21.40 62.80 -72.36
N GLN A 82 21.11 63.86 -73.12
CA GLN A 82 20.27 64.96 -72.66
C GLN A 82 18.83 64.48 -72.37
N LYS A 83 18.23 63.66 -73.24
CA LYS A 83 16.89 63.10 -73.02
C LYS A 83 16.77 62.23 -71.75
N LYS A 84 17.80 61.46 -71.40
CA LYS A 84 17.81 60.65 -70.16
C LYS A 84 17.94 61.51 -68.90
N ILE A 85 18.75 62.57 -68.95
CA ILE A 85 18.88 63.54 -67.86
C ILE A 85 17.55 64.27 -67.67
N GLN A 86 16.94 64.72 -68.76
CA GLN A 86 15.63 65.38 -68.79
C GLN A 86 14.52 64.48 -68.24
N TYR A 87 14.45 63.20 -68.65
CA TYR A 87 13.49 62.24 -68.09
C TYR A 87 13.65 62.03 -66.58
N ALA A 88 14.89 61.88 -66.10
CA ALA A 88 15.17 61.75 -64.67
C ALA A 88 14.88 63.05 -63.90
N GLU A 89 15.13 64.20 -64.51
CA GLU A 89 14.80 65.52 -63.96
C GLU A 89 13.28 65.72 -63.85
N GLY A 90 12.53 65.25 -64.83
CA GLY A 90 11.06 65.27 -64.80
C GLY A 90 10.47 64.37 -63.72
N MET A 91 11.04 63.18 -63.51
CA MET A 91 10.71 62.34 -62.36
C MET A 91 11.03 63.04 -61.03
N ALA A 92 12.18 63.71 -60.93
CA ALA A 92 12.58 64.42 -59.72
C ALA A 92 11.70 65.65 -59.43
N GLN A 93 11.28 66.39 -60.46
CA GLN A 93 10.38 67.55 -60.35
C GLN A 93 8.95 67.13 -59.97
N ALA A 94 8.45 66.02 -60.52
CA ALA A 94 7.18 65.42 -60.10
C ALA A 94 7.22 64.90 -58.65
N ALA A 95 8.32 64.26 -58.24
CA ALA A 95 8.54 63.82 -56.85
C ALA A 95 8.64 64.99 -55.84
N GLN A 96 8.97 66.19 -56.30
CA GLN A 96 9.00 67.43 -55.50
C GLN A 96 7.65 68.17 -55.46
N GLY A 97 6.61 67.65 -56.12
CA GLY A 97 5.25 68.17 -56.05
C GLY A 97 4.90 69.27 -57.06
N LYS A 98 5.71 69.50 -58.12
CA LYS A 98 5.33 70.39 -59.24
C LYS A 98 4.27 69.72 -60.13
N SER A 99 3.25 70.47 -60.54
CA SER A 99 2.20 69.95 -61.42
C SER A 99 2.70 69.77 -62.87
N LEU A 100 2.09 68.85 -63.61
CA LEU A 100 2.48 68.56 -65.00
C LEU A 100 2.42 69.81 -65.90
N ILE A 101 1.46 70.70 -65.63
CA ILE A 101 1.24 71.98 -66.33
C ILE A 101 2.35 73.00 -66.00
N GLU A 102 2.88 73.00 -64.79
CA GLU A 102 4.00 73.87 -64.41
C GLU A 102 5.32 73.39 -65.05
N ILE A 103 5.51 72.07 -65.12
CA ILE A 103 6.66 71.46 -65.81
C ILE A 103 6.60 71.72 -67.33
N GLU A 104 5.40 71.77 -67.91
CA GLU A 104 5.18 72.11 -69.33
C GLU A 104 5.37 73.61 -69.63
N ASN A 105 5.06 74.50 -68.67
CA ASN A 105 5.21 75.95 -68.82
C ASN A 105 6.64 76.47 -68.61
N ASP A 106 7.48 75.78 -67.83
CA ASP A 106 8.89 76.15 -67.57
C ASP A 106 9.83 75.86 -68.77
N GLN A 107 9.30 75.37 -69.90
CA GLN A 107 10.05 74.92 -71.07
C GLN A 107 10.34 76.05 -72.10
N PRO A 108 11.56 76.13 -72.69
CA PRO A 108 11.89 77.09 -73.74
C PRO A 108 11.01 76.93 -74.99
N TRP A 109 10.55 78.03 -75.60
CA TRP A 109 9.56 78.03 -76.70
C TRP A 109 9.86 77.13 -77.92
N TYR A 110 11.12 76.73 -78.13
CA TYR A 110 11.52 75.88 -79.25
C TYR A 110 11.26 74.37 -79.06
N THR A 111 10.92 73.90 -77.85
CA THR A 111 10.58 72.47 -77.59
C THR A 111 9.15 72.10 -78.01
N LYS A 112 8.28 73.08 -78.27
CA LYS A 112 6.89 72.87 -78.73
C LYS A 112 6.77 72.41 -80.19
N LEU A 113 7.86 72.44 -80.97
CA LEU A 113 7.84 72.15 -82.42
C LEU A 113 8.20 70.70 -82.79
N TYR A 114 8.69 69.88 -81.85
CA TYR A 114 9.23 68.52 -82.12
C TYR A 114 8.66 67.38 -81.26
N GLY A 115 7.48 67.57 -80.64
CA GLY A 115 6.81 66.57 -79.79
C GLY A 115 7.21 66.64 -78.31
N PRO A 116 6.43 66.03 -77.40
CA PRO A 116 6.58 66.20 -75.95
C PRO A 116 7.97 65.74 -75.46
N ASP A 117 8.63 66.62 -74.70
CA ASP A 117 10.02 66.46 -74.25
C ASP A 117 10.17 65.38 -73.16
N ALA A 118 11.35 64.77 -73.06
CA ALA A 118 11.59 63.59 -72.22
C ALA A 118 11.32 63.84 -70.72
N THR A 119 11.41 65.09 -70.25
CA THR A 119 11.06 65.52 -68.89
C THR A 119 9.58 65.32 -68.54
N VAL A 120 8.67 65.65 -69.45
CA VAL A 120 7.21 65.48 -69.21
C VAL A 120 6.86 64.00 -69.14
N GLN A 121 7.50 63.16 -69.97
CA GLN A 121 7.31 61.71 -69.96
C GLN A 121 7.79 61.05 -68.66
N GLY A 122 8.87 61.55 -68.06
CA GLY A 122 9.37 61.09 -66.75
C GLY A 122 8.43 61.44 -65.60
N ALA A 123 7.92 62.68 -65.59
CA ALA A 123 6.93 63.14 -64.62
C ALA A 123 5.63 62.32 -64.68
N GLN A 124 5.15 62.04 -65.89
CA GLN A 124 3.98 61.18 -66.12
C GLN A 124 4.21 59.76 -65.61
N ALA A 125 5.34 59.14 -65.94
CA ALA A 125 5.64 57.77 -65.49
C ALA A 125 5.73 57.65 -63.95
N PHE A 126 6.30 58.63 -63.26
CA PHE A 126 6.38 58.65 -61.79
C PHE A 126 5.00 58.82 -61.14
N ASN A 127 4.18 59.76 -61.63
CA ASN A 127 2.83 59.98 -61.09
C ASN A 127 1.91 58.77 -61.33
N MET A 128 2.06 58.09 -62.47
CA MET A 128 1.36 56.83 -62.74
C MET A 128 1.78 55.72 -61.77
N ALA A 129 3.09 55.55 -61.54
CA ALA A 129 3.60 54.54 -60.61
C ALA A 129 3.15 54.81 -59.16
N ALA A 130 3.13 56.07 -58.73
CA ALA A 130 2.64 56.48 -57.41
C ALA A 130 1.14 56.19 -57.25
N ALA A 131 0.32 56.55 -58.23
CA ALA A 131 -1.12 56.28 -58.22
C ALA A 131 -1.44 54.77 -58.19
N MET A 132 -0.67 53.96 -58.93
CA MET A 132 -0.80 52.49 -58.90
C MET A 132 -0.45 51.90 -57.53
N GLN A 133 0.65 52.36 -56.93
CA GLN A 133 1.12 51.86 -55.64
C GLN A 133 0.17 52.26 -54.50
N GLU A 134 -0.39 53.46 -54.55
CA GLU A 134 -1.41 53.93 -53.61
C GLU A 134 -2.70 53.12 -53.73
N ALA A 135 -3.21 52.91 -54.94
CA ALA A 135 -4.41 52.09 -55.17
C ALA A 135 -4.24 50.64 -54.67
N GLN A 136 -3.07 50.04 -54.91
CA GLN A 136 -2.75 48.71 -54.40
C GLN A 136 -2.67 48.69 -52.87
N SER A 137 -2.04 49.70 -52.25
CA SER A 137 -1.95 49.82 -50.79
C SER A 137 -3.32 49.96 -50.13
N GLN A 138 -4.19 50.83 -50.66
CA GLN A 138 -5.54 51.03 -50.14
C GLN A 138 -6.41 49.77 -50.31
N PHE A 139 -6.29 49.07 -51.44
CA PHE A 139 -6.96 47.77 -51.64
C PHE A 139 -6.53 46.75 -50.58
N MET A 140 -5.22 46.63 -50.33
CA MET A 140 -4.67 45.72 -49.32
C MET A 140 -5.08 46.10 -47.89
N GLN A 141 -5.22 47.39 -47.57
CA GLN A 141 -5.74 47.85 -46.27
C GLN A 141 -7.21 47.49 -46.08
N ALA A 142 -8.02 47.49 -47.14
CA ALA A 142 -9.44 47.11 -47.10
C ALA A 142 -9.68 45.59 -47.16
N MET A 143 -8.64 44.78 -47.42
CA MET A 143 -8.76 43.31 -47.57
C MET A 143 -9.48 42.56 -46.45
N PRO A 144 -9.31 42.90 -45.15
CA PRO A 144 -10.04 42.22 -44.07
C PRO A 144 -11.57 42.30 -44.19
N GLN A 145 -12.10 43.38 -44.80
CA GLN A 145 -13.53 43.56 -45.06
C GLN A 145 -13.92 43.08 -46.45
N LEU A 146 -13.03 43.21 -47.43
CA LEU A 146 -13.29 42.77 -48.81
C LEU A 146 -13.34 41.24 -48.92
N ARG A 147 -12.57 40.49 -48.13
CA ARG A 147 -12.56 39.01 -48.14
C ARG A 147 -13.90 38.38 -47.75
N GLU A 148 -14.84 39.15 -47.18
CA GLU A 148 -16.20 38.69 -46.85
C GLU A 148 -17.20 38.92 -48.00
N LYS A 149 -16.82 39.73 -49.01
CA LYS A 149 -17.65 40.08 -50.17
C LYS A 149 -17.33 39.20 -51.38
N SER A 150 -18.35 38.89 -52.19
CA SER A 150 -18.18 38.10 -53.41
C SER A 150 -17.29 38.81 -54.45
N PRO A 151 -16.65 38.06 -55.37
CA PRO A 151 -15.79 38.65 -56.41
C PRO A 151 -16.48 39.72 -57.27
N ASP A 152 -17.78 39.58 -57.54
CA ASP A 152 -18.54 40.57 -58.31
C ASP A 152 -18.81 41.86 -57.51
N GLN A 153 -19.06 41.74 -56.21
CA GLN A 153 -19.19 42.90 -55.31
C GLN A 153 -17.86 43.65 -55.18
N VAL A 154 -16.73 42.93 -55.15
CA VAL A 154 -15.41 43.56 -55.10
C VAL A 154 -15.02 44.16 -56.45
N ARG A 155 -15.40 43.56 -57.59
CA ARG A 155 -15.24 44.17 -58.91
C ARG A 155 -16.00 45.49 -59.01
N ALA A 156 -17.28 45.50 -58.59
CA ALA A 156 -18.09 46.71 -58.56
C ALA A 156 -17.50 47.78 -57.64
N TYR A 157 -17.00 47.37 -56.46
CA TYR A 157 -16.29 48.25 -55.54
C TYR A 157 -15.04 48.85 -56.21
N ILE A 158 -14.17 48.05 -56.83
CA ILE A 158 -12.96 48.57 -57.47
C ILE A 158 -13.29 49.53 -58.62
N VAL A 159 -14.29 49.22 -59.46
CA VAL A 159 -14.72 50.08 -60.57
C VAL A 159 -15.30 51.41 -60.08
N ASP A 160 -16.13 51.37 -59.02
CA ASP A 160 -16.64 52.59 -58.37
C ASP A 160 -15.49 53.46 -57.86
N LYS A 161 -14.50 52.88 -57.18
CA LYS A 161 -13.32 53.61 -56.69
C LYS A 161 -12.44 54.16 -57.81
N MET A 162 -12.26 53.42 -58.90
CA MET A 162 -11.51 53.87 -60.08
C MET A 162 -12.20 55.04 -60.79
N SER A 163 -13.53 55.06 -60.84
CA SER A 163 -14.31 56.17 -61.43
C SER A 163 -14.19 57.48 -60.65
N GLN A 164 -13.76 57.39 -59.39
CA GLN A 164 -13.57 58.52 -58.48
C GLN A 164 -12.11 59.00 -58.45
N VAL A 165 -11.23 58.56 -59.36
CA VAL A 165 -9.91 59.17 -59.52
C VAL A 165 -10.07 60.52 -60.23
N GLN A 166 -9.68 61.63 -59.58
CA GLN A 166 -9.80 63.00 -60.14
C GLN A 166 -9.02 63.13 -61.46
N SER A 167 -9.67 63.71 -62.49
CA SER A 167 -9.01 64.05 -63.76
C SER A 167 -7.87 65.03 -63.50
N THR A 168 -6.69 64.72 -64.02
CA THR A 168 -5.49 65.55 -63.89
C THR A 168 -5.48 66.74 -64.85
N GLY A 169 -6.54 66.88 -65.68
CA GLY A 169 -6.68 67.92 -66.70
C GLY A 169 -6.02 67.57 -68.04
N ASP A 170 -5.27 66.46 -68.13
CA ASP A 170 -4.69 65.92 -69.35
C ASP A 170 -5.38 64.60 -69.72
N ALA A 171 -6.16 64.62 -70.80
CA ALA A 171 -6.92 63.46 -71.28
C ALA A 171 -6.03 62.28 -71.69
N ALA A 172 -4.78 62.53 -72.11
CA ALA A 172 -3.85 61.46 -72.48
C ALA A 172 -3.24 60.79 -71.24
N PHE A 173 -2.95 61.56 -70.19
CA PHE A 173 -2.47 61.03 -68.92
C PHE A 173 -3.56 60.26 -68.17
N ASP A 174 -4.79 60.80 -68.13
CA ASP A 174 -5.92 60.13 -67.48
C ASP A 174 -6.24 58.78 -68.16
N ALA A 175 -6.17 58.71 -69.49
CA ALA A 175 -6.32 57.46 -70.24
C ALA A 175 -5.20 56.45 -69.92
N MET A 176 -3.96 56.92 -69.72
CA MET A 176 -2.82 56.08 -69.35
C MET A 176 -2.93 55.54 -67.92
N VAL A 177 -3.37 56.35 -66.96
CA VAL A 177 -3.63 55.92 -65.58
C VAL A 177 -4.79 54.91 -65.54
N GLN A 178 -5.87 55.15 -66.28
CA GLN A 178 -6.99 54.21 -66.41
C GLN A 178 -6.54 52.88 -67.04
N GLN A 179 -5.74 52.92 -68.10
CA GLN A 179 -5.18 51.72 -68.72
C GLN A 179 -4.27 50.97 -67.74
N GLY A 180 -3.39 51.67 -67.05
CA GLY A 180 -2.47 51.06 -66.09
C GLY A 180 -3.18 50.45 -64.87
N LEU A 181 -4.25 51.08 -64.38
CA LEU A 181 -5.10 50.53 -63.33
C LEU A 181 -5.89 49.31 -63.81
N ALA A 182 -6.37 49.33 -65.06
CA ALA A 182 -7.04 48.18 -65.69
C ALA A 182 -6.08 46.98 -65.86
N GLU A 183 -4.79 47.23 -66.11
CA GLU A 183 -3.75 46.19 -66.19
C GLU A 183 -3.40 45.56 -64.83
N GLN A 184 -3.57 46.29 -63.71
CA GLN A 184 -3.33 45.79 -62.35
C GLN A 184 -4.57 45.14 -61.72
N LEU A 185 -5.77 45.45 -62.21
CA LEU A 185 -7.05 44.91 -61.73
C LEU A 185 -7.07 43.36 -61.63
N PRO A 186 -6.55 42.59 -62.62
CA PRO A 186 -6.50 41.13 -62.50
C PRO A 186 -5.69 40.63 -61.30
N LYS A 187 -4.60 41.31 -60.94
CA LYS A 187 -3.75 40.91 -59.81
C LYS A 187 -4.43 41.18 -58.46
N MET A 188 -5.10 42.32 -58.33
CA MET A 188 -5.89 42.66 -57.13
C MET A 188 -7.08 41.70 -56.95
N LEU A 189 -7.82 41.41 -58.03
CA LEU A 189 -8.91 40.44 -58.00
C LEU A 189 -8.42 39.02 -57.67
N SER A 190 -7.26 38.60 -58.17
CA SER A 190 -6.65 37.31 -57.82
C SER A 190 -6.26 37.23 -56.34
N ALA A 191 -5.71 38.30 -55.76
CA ALA A 191 -5.37 38.37 -54.34
C ALA A 191 -6.62 38.31 -53.44
N HIS A 192 -7.68 39.03 -53.81
CA HIS A 192 -8.99 38.94 -53.15
C HIS A 192 -9.61 37.57 -53.26
N MET A 193 -9.64 36.97 -54.46
CA MET A 193 -10.20 35.64 -54.66
C MET A 193 -9.51 34.60 -53.77
N SER A 194 -8.18 34.66 -53.62
CA SER A 194 -7.45 33.78 -52.70
C SER A 194 -7.90 33.96 -51.24
N GLN A 195 -8.11 35.20 -50.80
CA GLN A 195 -8.49 35.51 -49.41
C GLN A 195 -9.98 35.22 -49.14
N TYR A 196 -10.86 35.46 -50.11
CA TYR A 196 -12.27 35.08 -50.08
C TYR A 196 -12.42 33.56 -50.03
N MET A 197 -11.64 32.83 -50.84
CA MET A 197 -11.61 31.36 -50.80
C MET A 197 -11.09 30.81 -49.46
N GLN A 198 -10.14 31.50 -48.80
CA GLN A 198 -9.69 31.13 -47.45
C GLN A 198 -10.79 31.38 -46.40
N TYR A 199 -11.41 32.57 -46.42
CA TYR A 199 -12.49 32.93 -45.50
C TYR A 199 -13.72 32.02 -45.63
N THR A 200 -14.15 31.71 -46.85
CA THR A 200 -15.28 30.81 -47.09
C THR A 200 -14.99 29.38 -46.63
N GLN A 201 -13.74 28.90 -46.77
CA GLN A 201 -13.32 27.62 -46.18
C GLN A 201 -13.30 27.64 -44.65
N GLU A 202 -12.86 28.74 -44.03
CA GLU A 202 -12.88 28.91 -42.56
C GLU A 202 -14.31 28.92 -42.01
N GLN A 203 -15.24 29.62 -42.68
CA GLN A 203 -16.65 29.65 -42.32
C GLN A 203 -17.31 28.28 -42.47
N ALA A 204 -17.02 27.56 -43.58
CA ALA A 204 -17.50 26.20 -43.79
C ALA A 204 -16.98 25.24 -42.71
N TYR A 205 -15.70 25.35 -42.35
CA TYR A 205 -15.07 24.56 -41.30
C TYR A 205 -15.71 24.80 -39.93
N ASN A 206 -15.84 26.05 -39.52
CA ASN A 206 -16.42 26.41 -38.22
C ASN A 206 -17.91 26.05 -38.15
N GLY A 207 -18.66 26.27 -39.24
CA GLY A 207 -20.05 25.85 -39.34
C GLY A 207 -20.21 24.34 -39.23
N PHE A 208 -19.35 23.57 -39.91
CA PHE A 208 -19.35 22.12 -39.88
C PHE A 208 -19.00 21.56 -38.49
N THR A 209 -17.94 22.06 -37.84
CA THR A 209 -17.53 21.59 -36.50
C THR A 209 -18.55 21.95 -35.42
N ASN A 210 -19.16 23.13 -35.52
CA ASN A 210 -20.25 23.53 -34.63
C ASN A 210 -21.49 22.66 -34.81
N LEU A 211 -21.91 22.42 -36.06
CA LEU A 211 -23.04 21.52 -36.38
C LEU A 211 -22.79 20.10 -35.85
N GLY A 212 -21.59 19.58 -36.06
CA GLY A 212 -21.23 18.25 -35.58
C GLY A 212 -21.18 18.14 -34.06
N THR A 213 -20.74 19.19 -33.35
CA THR A 213 -20.69 19.21 -31.89
C THR A 213 -22.07 19.37 -31.26
N THR A 214 -22.93 20.23 -31.81
CA THR A 214 -24.32 20.37 -31.32
C THR A 214 -25.18 19.15 -31.66
N GLY A 215 -25.00 18.57 -32.86
CA GLY A 215 -25.60 17.30 -33.24
C GLY A 215 -25.16 16.15 -32.33
N ALA A 216 -23.91 16.15 -31.86
CA ALA A 216 -23.40 15.14 -30.94
C ALA A 216 -24.14 15.16 -29.60
N GLN A 217 -24.42 16.36 -29.08
CA GLN A 217 -25.20 16.55 -27.86
C GLN A 217 -26.63 16.06 -28.06
N ALA A 218 -27.28 16.45 -29.17
CA ALA A 218 -28.65 16.03 -29.48
C ALA A 218 -28.77 14.50 -29.62
N LEU A 219 -27.80 13.84 -30.27
CA LEU A 219 -27.72 12.39 -30.35
C LEU A 219 -27.63 11.78 -28.95
N GLN A 220 -26.72 12.30 -28.12
CA GLN A 220 -26.52 11.79 -26.76
C GLN A 220 -27.76 11.95 -25.89
N ASP A 221 -28.47 13.08 -26.00
CA ASP A 221 -29.69 13.37 -25.22
C ASP A 221 -30.88 12.53 -25.70
N THR A 222 -31.01 12.34 -27.01
CA THR A 222 -32.04 11.47 -27.60
C THR A 222 -31.91 10.04 -27.10
N LEU A 223 -30.68 9.53 -27.05
CA LEU A 223 -30.40 8.17 -26.59
C LEU A 223 -30.47 8.04 -25.05
N LYS A 224 -30.23 9.11 -24.29
CA LYS A 224 -30.42 9.12 -22.82
C LYS A 224 -31.89 9.20 -22.41
N ALA A 225 -32.73 9.84 -23.21
CA ALA A 225 -34.13 10.08 -22.87
C ALA A 225 -35.01 8.81 -22.94
N ASN A 226 -34.53 7.75 -23.59
CA ASN A 226 -35.29 6.51 -23.78
C ASN A 226 -34.60 5.32 -23.11
N ASN A 227 -35.24 4.77 -22.08
CA ASN A 227 -34.72 3.64 -21.30
C ASN A 227 -34.92 2.27 -21.98
N ASN A 228 -35.69 2.20 -23.09
CA ASN A 228 -36.02 0.96 -23.81
C ASN A 228 -35.68 1.06 -25.30
N LEU A 229 -34.49 1.57 -25.62
CA LEU A 229 -34.02 1.64 -27.00
C LEU A 229 -33.80 0.25 -27.60
N LYS A 230 -34.36 0.01 -28.78
CA LYS A 230 -34.00 -1.16 -29.59
C LYS A 230 -32.77 -0.85 -30.43
N PRO A 231 -31.99 -1.86 -30.86
CA PRO A 231 -30.82 -1.65 -31.72
C PRO A 231 -31.15 -0.83 -32.98
N GLU A 232 -32.34 -1.03 -33.58
CA GLU A 232 -32.77 -0.32 -34.78
C GLU A 232 -32.95 1.19 -34.55
N ASP A 233 -33.41 1.58 -33.34
CA ASP A 233 -33.60 2.99 -32.97
C ASP A 233 -32.24 3.72 -32.82
N ILE A 234 -31.24 2.99 -32.33
CA ILE A 234 -29.86 3.49 -32.15
C ILE A 234 -29.20 3.69 -33.52
N GLU A 235 -29.31 2.70 -34.40
CA GLU A 235 -28.79 2.78 -35.77
C GLU A 235 -29.43 3.94 -36.54
N GLN A 236 -30.74 4.16 -36.39
CA GLN A 236 -31.42 5.30 -37.00
C GLN A 236 -30.85 6.64 -36.48
N ALA A 237 -30.71 6.80 -35.16
CA ALA A 237 -30.18 8.03 -34.58
C ALA A 237 -28.72 8.29 -35.00
N HIS A 238 -27.90 7.23 -35.11
CA HIS A 238 -26.53 7.32 -35.63
C HIS A 238 -26.50 7.69 -37.12
N ALA A 239 -27.41 7.13 -37.93
CA ALA A 239 -27.54 7.47 -39.34
C ALA A 239 -27.97 8.93 -39.55
N GLU A 240 -28.95 9.41 -38.78
CA GLU A 240 -29.39 10.81 -38.80
C GLU A 240 -28.24 11.76 -38.43
N TYR A 241 -27.48 11.45 -37.39
CA TYR A 241 -26.32 12.24 -36.99
C TYR A 241 -25.21 12.24 -38.05
N THR A 242 -24.84 11.07 -38.59
CA THR A 242 -23.77 10.98 -39.60
C THR A 242 -24.14 11.61 -40.95
N ASN A 243 -25.44 11.68 -41.28
CA ASN A 243 -25.93 12.42 -42.43
C ASN A 243 -25.67 13.94 -42.30
N LEU A 244 -25.67 14.49 -41.08
CA LEU A 244 -25.29 15.90 -40.84
C LEU A 244 -23.79 16.14 -41.07
N LEU A 245 -22.99 15.08 -41.04
CA LEU A 245 -21.53 15.14 -41.14
C LEU A 245 -20.99 14.89 -42.55
N GLN A 246 -21.86 14.88 -43.57
CA GLN A 246 -21.41 14.80 -44.96
C GLN A 246 -20.56 16.03 -45.32
N ARG A 247 -19.58 15.84 -46.22
CA ARG A 247 -18.66 16.91 -46.63
C ARG A 247 -19.43 18.04 -47.34
N PRO A 248 -19.37 19.28 -46.85
CA PRO A 248 -19.93 20.43 -47.57
C PRO A 248 -19.23 20.66 -48.92
N ASP A 249 -19.98 21.09 -49.95
CA ASP A 249 -19.46 21.29 -51.31
C ASP A 249 -18.31 22.30 -51.40
N ASN A 250 -18.29 23.28 -50.49
CA ASN A 250 -17.26 24.32 -50.39
C ASN A 250 -16.08 23.95 -49.48
N MET A 251 -15.98 22.69 -49.04
CA MET A 251 -14.96 22.21 -48.10
C MET A 251 -14.02 21.19 -48.76
N THR A 252 -12.72 21.35 -48.56
CA THR A 252 -11.74 20.35 -49.01
C THR A 252 -11.84 19.07 -48.19
N THR A 253 -11.46 17.93 -48.78
CA THR A 253 -11.46 16.63 -48.08
C THR A 253 -10.56 16.65 -46.84
N GLU A 254 -9.40 17.31 -46.91
CA GLU A 254 -8.47 17.42 -45.78
C GLU A 254 -9.07 18.24 -44.63
N ALA A 255 -9.69 19.39 -44.95
CA ALA A 255 -10.39 20.20 -43.96
C ALA A 255 -11.55 19.42 -43.32
N TRP A 256 -12.28 18.63 -44.11
CA TRP A 256 -13.39 17.81 -43.62
C TRP A 256 -12.93 16.71 -42.66
N TYR A 257 -11.86 15.97 -42.97
CA TYR A 257 -11.28 14.99 -42.04
C TYR A 257 -10.79 15.65 -40.73
N ARG A 258 -10.14 16.82 -40.84
CA ARG A 258 -9.76 17.60 -39.67
C ARG A 258 -10.98 18.03 -38.83
N GLY A 259 -12.07 18.42 -39.51
CA GLY A 259 -13.34 18.75 -38.86
C GLY A 259 -13.95 17.55 -38.12
N LEU A 260 -14.00 16.38 -38.75
CA LEU A 260 -14.49 15.14 -38.13
C LEU A 260 -13.65 14.74 -36.91
N ARG A 261 -12.31 14.88 -37.00
CA ARG A 261 -11.40 14.68 -35.86
C ARG A 261 -11.75 15.62 -34.71
N ASP A 262 -11.89 16.91 -35.00
CA ASP A 262 -12.16 17.92 -33.97
C ASP A 262 -13.54 17.72 -33.33
N ILE A 263 -14.55 17.34 -34.11
CA ILE A 263 -15.87 16.95 -33.61
C ILE A 263 -15.76 15.72 -32.70
N ALA A 264 -15.01 14.69 -33.09
CA ALA A 264 -14.83 13.48 -32.28
C ALA A 264 -14.11 13.77 -30.95
N LEU A 265 -13.07 14.61 -30.97
CA LEU A 265 -12.36 15.02 -29.76
C LEU A 265 -13.23 15.88 -28.84
N SER A 266 -13.94 16.86 -29.40
CA SER A 266 -14.90 17.71 -28.68
C SER A 266 -16.02 16.87 -28.05
N SER A 267 -16.56 15.91 -28.81
CA SER A 267 -17.61 15.00 -28.33
C SER A 267 -17.10 14.13 -27.19
N ALA A 268 -15.88 13.59 -27.28
CA ALA A 268 -15.27 12.82 -26.20
C ALA A 268 -15.01 13.66 -24.94
N GLN A 269 -14.54 14.91 -25.08
CA GLN A 269 -14.33 15.83 -23.97
C GLN A 269 -15.63 16.16 -23.22
N ASN A 270 -16.72 16.31 -23.97
CA ASN A 270 -18.03 16.67 -23.43
C ASN A 270 -18.85 15.46 -22.94
N GLY A 271 -18.35 14.23 -23.12
CA GLY A 271 -19.04 13.01 -22.73
C GLY A 271 -20.12 12.54 -23.69
N ASN A 272 -20.11 13.04 -24.93
CA ASN A 272 -21.03 12.66 -26.01
C ASN A 272 -20.45 11.47 -26.79
N PHE A 273 -20.20 10.36 -26.10
CA PHE A 273 -19.51 9.20 -26.67
C PHE A 273 -20.30 8.49 -27.78
N GLN A 274 -21.62 8.69 -27.86
CA GLN A 274 -22.44 8.18 -28.97
C GLN A 274 -22.03 8.79 -30.31
N ALA A 275 -21.75 10.09 -30.33
CA ALA A 275 -21.27 10.78 -31.52
C ALA A 275 -19.89 10.30 -31.95
N VAL A 276 -19.01 10.01 -30.97
CA VAL A 276 -17.68 9.45 -31.24
C VAL A 276 -17.79 8.09 -31.93
N ARG A 277 -18.73 7.24 -31.50
CA ARG A 277 -18.99 5.94 -32.15
C ARG A 277 -19.58 6.09 -33.54
N ALA A 278 -20.57 6.96 -33.69
CA ALA A 278 -21.19 7.23 -34.98
C ALA A 278 -20.15 7.72 -36.00
N ILE A 279 -19.23 8.62 -35.60
CA ILE A 279 -18.13 9.09 -36.45
C ILE A 279 -17.15 7.95 -36.80
N LYS A 280 -16.80 7.09 -35.83
CA LYS A 280 -15.93 5.92 -36.06
C LYS A 280 -16.53 4.92 -37.05
N ALA A 281 -17.85 4.80 -37.09
CA ALA A 281 -18.56 3.91 -37.99
C ALA A 281 -18.68 4.48 -39.43
N MET A 282 -18.40 5.76 -39.65
CA MET A 282 -18.46 6.35 -40.99
C MET A 282 -17.34 5.78 -41.89
N PRO A 283 -17.61 5.52 -43.18
CA PRO A 283 -16.56 5.16 -44.15
C PRO A 283 -15.43 6.21 -44.22
N ALA A 284 -15.76 7.46 -43.91
CA ALA A 284 -14.82 8.56 -43.82
C ALA A 284 -13.72 8.36 -42.76
N TRP A 285 -14.01 7.63 -41.67
CA TRP A 285 -13.05 7.33 -40.60
C TRP A 285 -11.90 6.47 -41.10
N GLU A 286 -12.20 5.43 -41.86
CA GLU A 286 -11.16 4.55 -42.43
C GLU A 286 -10.36 5.23 -43.53
N ALA A 287 -10.96 6.20 -44.23
CA ALA A 287 -10.29 7.01 -45.24
C ALA A 287 -9.44 8.16 -44.67
N MET A 288 -9.46 8.41 -43.35
CA MET A 288 -8.62 9.44 -42.72
C MET A 288 -7.12 9.09 -42.80
N PRO A 289 -6.22 10.10 -42.80
CA PRO A 289 -4.79 9.87 -42.68
C PRO A 289 -4.44 9.05 -41.43
N THR A 290 -3.50 8.10 -41.55
CA THR A 290 -3.12 7.17 -40.47
C THR A 290 -2.72 7.89 -39.17
N GLU A 291 -1.91 8.95 -39.26
CA GLU A 291 -1.48 9.74 -38.10
C GLU A 291 -2.67 10.35 -37.33
N MET A 292 -3.71 10.79 -38.05
CA MET A 292 -4.92 11.34 -37.44
C MET A 292 -5.73 10.25 -36.73
N LYS A 293 -5.82 9.06 -37.32
CA LYS A 293 -6.49 7.90 -36.73
C LYS A 293 -5.77 7.39 -35.48
N ASP A 294 -4.44 7.31 -35.53
CA ASP A 294 -3.62 6.91 -34.37
C ASP A 294 -3.76 7.91 -33.23
N ASN A 295 -3.75 9.21 -33.54
CA ASN A 295 -3.97 10.27 -32.57
C ASN A 295 -5.35 10.16 -31.90
N LEU A 296 -6.41 9.93 -32.68
CA LEU A 296 -7.77 9.75 -32.14
C LEU A 296 -7.89 8.47 -31.31
N THR A 297 -7.27 7.37 -31.76
CA THR A 297 -7.29 6.08 -31.07
C THR A 297 -6.58 6.14 -29.71
N ALA A 298 -5.53 6.97 -29.60
CA ALA A 298 -4.86 7.23 -28.32
C ALA A 298 -5.62 8.23 -27.42
N GLN A 299 -6.18 9.31 -28.00
CA GLN A 299 -6.79 10.39 -27.21
C GLN A 299 -8.18 10.07 -26.67
N ILE A 300 -9.02 9.38 -27.45
CA ILE A 300 -10.42 9.10 -27.06
C ILE A 300 -10.51 8.30 -25.74
N PRO A 301 -9.77 7.19 -25.55
CA PRO A 301 -9.81 6.44 -24.28
C PRO A 301 -9.33 7.26 -23.07
N ARG A 302 -8.35 8.15 -23.27
CA ARG A 302 -7.87 9.05 -22.21
C ARG A 302 -8.97 10.04 -21.79
N LEU A 303 -9.64 10.65 -22.77
CA LEU A 303 -10.71 11.60 -22.53
C LEU A 303 -11.92 10.95 -21.87
N GLU A 304 -12.22 9.69 -22.22
CA GLU A 304 -13.26 8.88 -21.57
C GLU A 304 -12.94 8.66 -20.08
N ALA A 305 -11.70 8.30 -19.76
CA ALA A 305 -11.25 8.16 -18.37
C ALA A 305 -11.27 9.50 -17.59
N GLU A 306 -10.84 10.60 -18.22
CA GLU A 306 -10.89 11.93 -17.61
C GLU A 306 -12.33 12.41 -17.34
N TRP A 307 -13.25 12.16 -18.26
CA TRP A 307 -14.66 12.48 -18.10
C TRP A 307 -15.29 11.64 -16.99
N ALA A 308 -15.02 10.33 -16.94
CA ALA A 308 -15.51 9.43 -15.90
C ALA A 308 -15.07 9.86 -14.49
N ASN A 309 -13.85 10.38 -14.36
CA ASN A 309 -13.33 10.91 -13.10
C ASN A 309 -14.01 12.22 -12.67
N LYS A 310 -14.46 13.05 -13.62
CA LYS A 310 -15.15 14.32 -13.36
C LYS A 310 -16.64 14.15 -13.10
N ASN A 311 -17.26 13.05 -13.57
CA ASN A 311 -18.67 12.77 -13.38
C ASN A 311 -18.90 11.86 -12.15
N PRO A 312 -19.54 12.34 -11.06
CA PRO A 312 -19.76 11.55 -9.84
C PRO A 312 -20.52 10.24 -10.07
N ALA A 313 -21.47 10.21 -11.01
CA ALA A 313 -22.25 9.02 -11.31
C ALA A 313 -21.40 7.93 -11.98
N ALA A 314 -20.53 8.31 -12.93
CA ALA A 314 -19.57 7.40 -13.55
C ALA A 314 -18.52 6.90 -12.55
N ARG A 315 -17.98 7.80 -11.71
CA ARG A 315 -17.04 7.44 -10.63
C ARG A 315 -17.61 6.39 -9.66
N ASN A 316 -18.90 6.49 -9.32
CA ASN A 316 -19.56 5.53 -8.43
C ASN A 316 -19.62 4.13 -9.04
N ILE A 317 -19.79 4.00 -10.36
CA ILE A 317 -19.75 2.70 -11.06
C ILE A 317 -18.35 2.09 -10.95
N PHE A 318 -17.29 2.83 -11.28
CA PHE A 318 -15.91 2.33 -11.18
C PHE A 318 -15.53 1.92 -9.75
N ASN A 319 -15.93 2.72 -8.76
CA ASN A 319 -15.74 2.37 -7.36
C ASN A 319 -16.50 1.09 -6.97
N SER A 320 -17.74 0.93 -7.45
CA SER A 320 -18.56 -0.27 -7.20
C SER A 320 -17.93 -1.52 -7.81
N ARG A 321 -17.30 -1.43 -8.99
CA ARG A 321 -16.54 -2.55 -9.59
C ARG A 321 -15.34 -2.95 -8.75
N ALA A 322 -14.51 -1.98 -8.35
CA ALA A 322 -13.34 -2.23 -7.54
C ALA A 322 -13.71 -2.81 -6.16
N GLN A 323 -14.78 -2.28 -5.55
CA GLN A 323 -15.35 -2.80 -4.31
C GLN A 323 -15.88 -4.23 -4.48
N LEU A 324 -16.58 -4.53 -5.58
CA LEU A 324 -17.05 -5.89 -5.86
C LEU A 324 -15.88 -6.86 -6.00
N GLN A 325 -14.86 -6.52 -6.80
CA GLN A 325 -13.66 -7.35 -6.95
C GLN A 325 -12.93 -7.59 -5.62
N TRP A 326 -12.79 -6.55 -4.80
CA TRP A 326 -12.19 -6.67 -3.47
C TRP A 326 -13.03 -7.54 -2.53
N SER A 327 -14.35 -7.38 -2.55
CA SER A 327 -15.28 -8.16 -1.72
C SER A 327 -15.28 -9.64 -2.12
N LEU A 328 -15.20 -9.94 -3.42
CA LEU A 328 -15.06 -11.30 -3.92
C LEU A 328 -13.76 -11.94 -3.46
N ARG A 329 -12.63 -11.26 -3.66
CA ARG A 329 -11.30 -11.76 -3.22
C ARG A 329 -11.21 -12.00 -1.71
N SER A 330 -11.94 -11.23 -0.92
CA SER A 330 -11.94 -11.34 0.53
C SER A 330 -12.98 -12.34 1.07
N GLY A 331 -13.86 -12.87 0.21
CA GLY A 331 -14.97 -13.75 0.61
C GLY A 331 -16.06 -13.02 1.40
N ALA A 332 -16.19 -11.70 1.24
CA ALA A 332 -17.07 -10.84 2.03
C ALA A 332 -18.41 -10.54 1.34
N THR A 333 -18.71 -11.17 0.21
CA THR A 333 -19.92 -10.89 -0.59
C THR A 333 -21.18 -11.56 -0.06
N GLY A 334 -21.06 -12.65 0.71
CA GLY A 334 -22.20 -13.46 1.11
C GLY A 334 -22.80 -14.31 -0.02
N PHE A 335 -22.15 -14.35 -1.19
CA PHE A 335 -22.47 -15.30 -2.27
C PHE A 335 -21.67 -16.58 -2.07
N ASP A 336 -22.31 -17.73 -2.27
CA ASP A 336 -21.61 -19.01 -2.27
C ASP A 336 -21.07 -19.36 -3.67
N SER A 337 -20.30 -20.45 -3.77
CA SER A 337 -19.74 -20.96 -5.04
C SER A 337 -20.71 -21.84 -5.83
N SER A 338 -22.00 -21.81 -5.48
CA SER A 338 -23.03 -22.59 -6.17
C SER A 338 -23.45 -21.90 -7.48
N PRO A 339 -24.13 -22.62 -8.40
CA PRO A 339 -24.77 -21.99 -9.55
C PRO A 339 -25.70 -20.83 -9.16
N GLU A 340 -26.41 -20.94 -8.03
CA GLU A 340 -27.28 -19.88 -7.51
C GLU A 340 -26.47 -18.67 -7.00
N GLY A 341 -25.30 -18.89 -6.39
CA GLY A 341 -24.37 -17.85 -5.96
C GLY A 341 -23.72 -17.11 -7.12
N HIS A 342 -23.31 -17.85 -8.16
CA HIS A 342 -22.81 -17.29 -9.42
C HIS A 342 -23.90 -16.45 -10.11
N ALA A 343 -25.15 -16.93 -10.13
CA ALA A 343 -26.28 -16.18 -10.68
C ALA A 343 -26.55 -14.86 -9.92
N LYS A 344 -26.40 -14.84 -8.58
CA LYS A 344 -26.52 -13.59 -7.79
C LYS A 344 -25.40 -12.59 -8.09
N LEU A 345 -24.18 -13.10 -8.30
CA LEU A 345 -23.06 -12.27 -8.74
C LEU A 345 -23.31 -11.72 -10.15
N ASP A 346 -23.81 -12.52 -11.08
CA ASP A 346 -24.19 -12.09 -12.42
C ASP A 346 -25.26 -10.99 -12.39
N ALA A 347 -26.31 -11.15 -11.59
CA ALA A 347 -27.32 -10.10 -11.40
C ALA A 347 -26.73 -8.79 -10.84
N THR A 348 -25.71 -8.87 -9.97
CA THR A 348 -25.02 -7.67 -9.47
C THR A 348 -24.21 -6.99 -10.58
N MET A 349 -23.55 -7.78 -11.44
CA MET A 349 -22.82 -7.25 -12.59
C MET A 349 -23.78 -6.65 -13.63
N ASP A 350 -24.96 -7.22 -13.82
CA ASP A 350 -26.01 -6.70 -14.70
C ASP A 350 -26.51 -5.32 -14.24
N VAL A 351 -26.72 -5.12 -12.93
CA VAL A 351 -27.11 -3.81 -12.38
C VAL A 351 -26.04 -2.73 -12.64
N ILE A 352 -24.75 -3.11 -12.53
CA ILE A 352 -23.63 -2.21 -12.84
C ILE A 352 -23.60 -1.90 -14.35
N GLU A 353 -23.88 -2.90 -15.18
CA GLU A 353 -23.95 -2.75 -16.64
C GLU A 353 -25.10 -1.85 -17.07
N ASP A 354 -26.30 -2.04 -16.52
CA ASP A 354 -27.46 -1.21 -16.82
C ASP A 354 -27.25 0.23 -16.36
N SER A 355 -26.62 0.45 -15.21
CA SER A 355 -26.23 1.78 -14.74
C SER A 355 -25.21 2.44 -15.66
N ASN A 356 -24.26 1.67 -16.19
CA ASN A 356 -23.27 2.15 -17.15
C ASN A 356 -23.95 2.52 -18.48
N ARG A 357 -24.89 1.69 -18.95
CA ARG A 357 -25.68 1.95 -20.16
C ARG A 357 -26.52 3.21 -20.04
N GLN A 358 -27.13 3.45 -18.88
CA GLN A 358 -27.91 4.67 -18.63
C GLN A 358 -27.07 5.96 -18.65
N LEU A 359 -25.82 5.90 -18.18
CA LEU A 359 -24.94 7.08 -18.12
C LEU A 359 -24.20 7.35 -19.44
N ASN A 360 -23.76 6.29 -20.12
CA ASN A 360 -22.84 6.36 -21.26
C ASN A 360 -23.46 5.88 -22.60
N GLY A 361 -24.74 5.46 -22.58
CA GLY A 361 -25.42 4.82 -23.71
C GLY A 361 -24.84 3.44 -24.03
N ASP A 362 -24.80 3.05 -25.31
CA ASP A 362 -24.29 1.76 -25.82
C ASP A 362 -22.76 1.57 -25.74
N THR A 363 -22.16 1.77 -24.55
CA THR A 363 -20.74 1.44 -24.30
C THR A 363 -20.49 -0.06 -24.42
N PRO A 364 -19.27 -0.49 -24.82
CA PRO A 364 -18.85 -1.88 -24.66
C PRO A 364 -19.14 -2.35 -23.23
N PRO A 365 -19.60 -3.60 -23.06
CA PRO A 365 -20.00 -4.08 -21.75
C PRO A 365 -18.86 -3.94 -20.75
N VAL A 366 -19.19 -3.37 -19.59
CA VAL A 366 -18.31 -3.28 -18.43
C VAL A 366 -17.76 -4.65 -18.07
N TYR A 367 -18.59 -5.69 -18.19
CA TYR A 367 -18.23 -7.08 -17.97
C TYR A 367 -18.57 -7.95 -19.19
N ASP A 368 -17.57 -8.22 -20.04
CA ASP A 368 -17.67 -9.26 -21.06
C ASP A 368 -17.70 -10.68 -20.44
N ASN A 369 -17.98 -11.70 -21.27
CA ASN A 369 -18.07 -13.10 -20.80
C ASN A 369 -16.79 -13.60 -20.12
N ALA A 370 -15.62 -13.15 -20.57
CA ALA A 370 -14.34 -13.53 -19.96
C ALA A 370 -14.14 -12.85 -18.60
N GLN A 371 -14.58 -11.59 -18.47
CA GLN A 371 -14.57 -10.87 -17.20
C GLN A 371 -15.56 -11.48 -16.21
N ARG A 372 -16.76 -11.88 -16.64
CA ARG A 372 -17.73 -12.58 -15.79
C ARG A 372 -17.17 -13.90 -15.26
N ALA A 373 -16.58 -14.70 -16.15
CA ALA A 373 -15.88 -15.93 -15.75
C ALA A 373 -14.75 -15.63 -14.75
N THR A 374 -13.99 -14.55 -14.95
CA THR A 374 -12.96 -14.10 -13.99
C THR A 374 -13.60 -13.75 -12.64
N MET A 375 -14.74 -13.06 -12.61
CA MET A 375 -15.44 -12.71 -11.37
C MET A 375 -15.95 -13.94 -10.63
N HIS A 376 -16.43 -14.98 -11.33
CA HIS A 376 -16.78 -16.28 -10.73
C HIS A 376 -15.54 -16.95 -10.11
N THR A 377 -14.39 -16.95 -10.81
CA THR A 377 -13.16 -17.51 -10.22
C THR A 377 -12.69 -16.74 -8.99
N LEU A 378 -12.89 -15.42 -8.94
CA LEU A 378 -12.58 -14.61 -7.77
C LEU A 378 -13.51 -14.92 -6.59
N LEU A 379 -14.80 -15.15 -6.87
CA LEU A 379 -15.78 -15.60 -5.87
C LEU A 379 -15.34 -16.91 -5.24
N ASP A 380 -15.04 -17.91 -6.08
CA ASP A 380 -14.68 -19.25 -5.63
C ASP A 380 -13.37 -19.24 -4.84
N ALA A 381 -12.36 -18.50 -5.31
CA ALA A 381 -11.11 -18.33 -4.61
C ALA A 381 -11.30 -17.63 -3.24
N GLY A 382 -12.13 -16.60 -3.18
CA GLY A 382 -12.46 -15.89 -1.95
C GLY A 382 -13.18 -16.76 -0.94
N ASN A 383 -14.18 -17.53 -1.38
CA ASN A 383 -14.91 -18.48 -0.54
C ASN A 383 -14.00 -19.60 -0.02
N ALA A 384 -13.08 -20.11 -0.86
CA ALA A 384 -12.08 -21.08 -0.43
C ALA A 384 -11.09 -20.50 0.61
N ILE A 385 -10.79 -19.20 0.57
CA ILE A 385 -10.00 -18.53 1.61
C ILE A 385 -10.81 -18.39 2.90
N ALA A 386 -12.08 -17.98 2.81
CA ALA A 386 -12.96 -17.85 3.97
C ALA A 386 -13.16 -19.19 4.69
N LEU A 387 -13.39 -20.27 3.93
CA LEU A 387 -13.53 -21.62 4.47
C LEU A 387 -12.25 -22.08 5.18
N ARG A 388 -11.08 -21.94 4.54
CA ARG A 388 -9.79 -22.28 5.18
C ARG A 388 -9.54 -21.51 6.47
N LYS A 389 -9.95 -20.24 6.55
CA LYS A 389 -9.87 -19.46 7.79
C LYS A 389 -10.80 -19.99 8.88
N ALA A 390 -12.03 -20.37 8.51
CA ALA A 390 -12.99 -20.96 9.44
C ALA A 390 -12.50 -22.34 9.95
N GLU A 391 -11.97 -23.18 9.07
CA GLU A 391 -11.35 -24.47 9.42
C GLU A 391 -10.15 -24.28 10.34
N ALA A 392 -9.27 -23.32 10.06
CA ALA A 392 -8.13 -23.02 10.93
C ALA A 392 -8.55 -22.53 12.32
N LEU A 393 -9.65 -21.79 12.43
CA LEU A 393 -10.23 -21.39 13.72
C LEU A 393 -10.84 -22.58 14.46
N ALA A 394 -11.57 -23.44 13.77
CA ALA A 394 -12.14 -24.65 14.36
C ALA A 394 -11.03 -25.61 14.86
N GLN A 395 -9.95 -25.76 14.09
CA GLN A 395 -8.81 -26.57 14.49
C GLN A 395 -8.13 -26.00 15.74
N LYS A 396 -7.91 -24.67 15.80
CA LYS A 396 -7.36 -24.03 17.02
C LYS A 396 -8.20 -24.28 18.26
N GLN A 397 -9.53 -24.27 18.12
CA GLN A 397 -10.43 -24.59 19.23
C GLN A 397 -10.31 -26.07 19.63
N ALA A 398 -10.29 -26.99 18.65
CA ALA A 398 -10.13 -28.42 18.92
C ALA A 398 -8.78 -28.72 19.60
N ASP A 399 -7.69 -28.08 19.17
CA ASP A 399 -6.36 -28.19 19.78
C ASP A 399 -6.38 -27.66 21.23
N TYR A 400 -7.06 -26.54 21.47
CA TYR A 400 -7.26 -25.99 22.82
C TYR A 400 -8.00 -26.97 23.73
N ASP A 401 -9.12 -27.52 23.25
CA ASP A 401 -9.95 -28.47 24.00
C ASP A 401 -9.17 -29.77 24.32
N ALA A 402 -8.40 -30.28 23.36
CA ALA A 402 -7.50 -31.42 23.57
C ALA A 402 -6.41 -31.09 24.61
N GLY A 403 -5.84 -29.89 24.56
CA GLY A 403 -4.90 -29.38 25.57
C GLY A 403 -5.51 -29.38 26.97
N VAL A 404 -6.74 -28.88 27.13
CA VAL A 404 -7.44 -28.89 28.43
C VAL A 404 -7.66 -30.33 28.93
N GLN A 405 -7.99 -31.27 28.05
CA GLN A 405 -8.17 -32.68 28.41
C GLN A 405 -6.87 -33.32 28.91
N TYR A 406 -5.76 -33.14 28.18
CA TYR A 406 -4.45 -33.66 28.60
C TYR A 406 -3.98 -33.03 29.92
N ALA A 407 -4.22 -31.73 30.11
CA ALA A 407 -3.90 -31.06 31.36
C ALA A 407 -4.75 -31.61 32.53
N THR A 408 -6.03 -31.88 32.28
CA THR A 408 -6.93 -32.49 33.27
C THR A 408 -6.51 -33.91 33.63
N GLU A 409 -6.06 -34.70 32.65
CA GLU A 409 -5.51 -36.04 32.90
C GLU A 409 -4.24 -35.97 33.76
N ALA A 410 -3.33 -35.03 33.44
CA ALA A 410 -2.11 -34.79 34.21
C ALA A 410 -2.42 -34.52 35.69
N MET A 411 -3.35 -33.61 35.96
CA MET A 411 -3.78 -33.27 37.32
C MET A 411 -4.49 -34.44 38.03
N ASN A 412 -5.31 -35.21 37.31
CA ASN A 412 -6.07 -36.30 37.91
C ASN A 412 -5.21 -37.51 38.29
N SER A 413 -4.16 -37.78 37.52
CA SER A 413 -3.26 -38.92 37.69
C SER A 413 -1.92 -38.55 38.33
N ASN A 414 -1.72 -37.28 38.69
CA ASN A 414 -0.45 -36.75 39.17
C ASN A 414 0.73 -37.04 38.22
N SER A 415 0.48 -36.99 36.91
CA SER A 415 1.43 -37.36 35.85
C SER A 415 1.96 -36.15 35.08
N PHE A 416 2.24 -35.04 35.77
CA PHE A 416 2.67 -33.77 35.15
C PHE A 416 3.89 -33.93 34.23
N ALA A 417 4.87 -34.74 34.63
CA ALA A 417 6.08 -35.00 33.85
C ALA A 417 5.81 -35.66 32.47
N LYS A 418 4.70 -36.41 32.32
CA LYS A 418 4.24 -36.96 31.03
C LYS A 418 3.95 -35.85 30.00
N TYR A 419 3.63 -34.65 30.46
CA TYR A 419 3.12 -33.54 29.65
C TYR A 419 4.01 -32.29 29.67
N GLU A 420 5.14 -32.31 30.38
CA GLU A 420 5.98 -31.14 30.67
C GLU A 420 6.54 -30.47 29.40
N ASN A 421 6.84 -31.26 28.36
CA ASN A 421 7.41 -30.79 27.09
C ASN A 421 6.49 -30.93 25.87
N LEU A 422 5.22 -31.26 26.07
CA LEU A 422 4.24 -31.21 24.99
C LEU A 422 3.83 -29.73 24.75
N PRO A 423 3.63 -29.32 23.49
CA PRO A 423 3.12 -27.99 23.19
C PRO A 423 1.64 -27.91 23.62
N PHE A 424 1.35 -27.10 24.63
CA PHE A 424 -0.02 -26.80 25.04
C PHE A 424 -0.44 -25.43 24.49
N PRO A 425 -1.67 -25.29 23.99
CA PRO A 425 -2.25 -23.98 23.72
C PRO A 425 -2.24 -23.11 25.00
N PRO A 426 -1.86 -21.82 24.92
CA PRO A 426 -1.81 -20.93 26.08
C PRO A 426 -3.14 -20.92 26.84
N GLY A 427 -3.11 -21.00 28.18
CA GLY A 427 -4.29 -20.98 29.03
C GLY A 427 -4.97 -22.34 29.25
N SER A 428 -4.67 -23.36 28.43
CA SER A 428 -5.34 -24.67 28.52
C SER A 428 -5.01 -25.43 29.82
N ARG A 429 -3.78 -25.30 30.34
CA ARG A 429 -3.36 -25.95 31.59
C ARG A 429 -3.94 -25.23 32.81
N GLU A 430 -3.96 -23.91 32.77
CA GLU A 430 -4.56 -23.05 33.78
C GLU A 430 -6.08 -23.29 33.87
N GLN A 431 -6.75 -23.46 32.73
CA GLN A 431 -8.18 -23.78 32.67
C GLN A 431 -8.51 -25.12 33.33
N ALA A 432 -7.65 -26.14 33.18
CA ALA A 432 -7.82 -27.42 33.87
C ALA A 432 -7.72 -27.24 35.39
N ALA A 433 -6.76 -26.43 35.86
CA ALA A 433 -6.60 -26.13 37.28
C ALA A 433 -7.78 -25.31 37.84
N ASP A 434 -8.27 -24.31 37.11
CA ASP A 434 -9.47 -23.54 37.49
C ASP A 434 -10.71 -24.42 37.53
N THR A 435 -10.87 -25.34 36.57
CA THR A 435 -11.97 -26.30 36.58
C THR A 435 -11.93 -27.19 37.81
N LEU A 436 -10.74 -27.63 38.23
CA LEU A 436 -10.57 -28.43 39.44
C LEU A 436 -10.87 -27.61 40.70
N PHE A 437 -10.42 -26.36 40.76
CA PHE A 437 -10.73 -25.43 41.85
C PHE A 437 -12.22 -25.13 41.97
N GLN A 438 -12.92 -24.88 40.86
CA GLN A 438 -14.37 -24.69 40.84
C GLN A 438 -15.11 -25.92 41.36
N LYS A 439 -14.67 -27.13 40.99
CA LYS A 439 -15.24 -28.37 41.55
C LYS A 439 -14.98 -28.47 43.05
N ALA A 440 -13.75 -28.24 43.49
CA ALA A 440 -13.34 -28.30 44.89
C ALA A 440 -14.11 -27.32 45.80
N THR A 441 -14.58 -26.20 45.25
CA THR A 441 -15.32 -25.17 45.97
C THR A 441 -16.84 -25.21 45.74
N SER A 442 -17.32 -26.12 44.89
CA SER A 442 -18.75 -26.22 44.59
C SER A 442 -19.56 -26.83 45.75
N PRO A 443 -20.84 -26.45 45.90
CA PRO A 443 -21.74 -27.05 46.90
C PRO A 443 -21.89 -28.57 46.77
N GLN A 444 -21.73 -29.11 45.56
CA GLN A 444 -21.84 -30.54 45.29
C GLN A 444 -20.75 -31.35 46.02
N TYR A 445 -19.51 -30.85 46.01
CA TYR A 445 -18.39 -31.54 46.66
C TYR A 445 -18.20 -31.13 48.11
N ALA A 446 -18.82 -30.03 48.56
CA ALA A 446 -18.84 -29.64 49.98
C ALA A 446 -19.48 -30.72 50.89
N GLN A 447 -20.36 -31.56 50.34
CA GLN A 447 -20.99 -32.69 51.07
C GLN A 447 -20.17 -33.99 50.99
N GLN A 448 -19.07 -34.01 50.22
CA GLN A 448 -18.22 -35.17 49.99
C GLN A 448 -16.78 -34.87 50.42
N ALA A 449 -16.53 -34.91 51.73
CA ALA A 449 -15.25 -34.48 52.32
C ALA A 449 -14.03 -35.16 51.69
N ASP A 450 -14.05 -36.48 51.46
CA ASP A 450 -12.92 -37.21 50.86
C ASP A 450 -12.68 -36.81 49.39
N ALA A 451 -13.76 -36.62 48.63
CA ALA A 451 -13.65 -36.20 47.23
C ALA A 451 -13.14 -34.75 47.13
N GLN A 452 -13.64 -33.86 47.99
CA GLN A 452 -13.17 -32.49 48.09
C GLN A 452 -11.70 -32.43 48.50
N LYS A 453 -11.29 -33.22 49.50
CA LYS A 453 -9.90 -33.32 49.93
C LYS A 453 -9.00 -33.78 48.78
N ASN A 454 -9.37 -34.82 48.05
CA ASN A 454 -8.60 -35.31 46.90
C ASN A 454 -8.41 -34.22 45.83
N MET A 455 -9.41 -33.37 45.57
CA MET A 455 -9.25 -32.24 44.64
C MET A 455 -8.27 -31.19 45.16
N TRP A 456 -8.32 -30.87 46.46
CA TRP A 456 -7.34 -29.98 47.08
C TRP A 456 -5.93 -30.58 47.10
N ASP A 457 -5.79 -31.90 47.31
CA ASP A 457 -4.51 -32.60 47.25
C ASP A 457 -3.90 -32.51 45.84
N LYS A 458 -4.73 -32.63 44.80
CA LYS A 458 -4.32 -32.43 43.40
C LYS A 458 -3.93 -30.98 43.11
N LEU A 459 -4.69 -29.99 43.58
CA LEU A 459 -4.34 -28.56 43.44
C LEU A 459 -3.05 -28.20 44.18
N SER A 460 -2.85 -28.80 45.36
CA SER A 460 -1.64 -28.64 46.18
C SER A 460 -0.42 -29.21 45.45
N THR A 461 -0.54 -30.39 44.85
CA THR A 461 0.55 -31.00 44.07
C THR A 461 0.84 -30.23 42.77
N ALA A 462 -0.21 -29.80 42.06
CA ALA A 462 -0.10 -29.01 40.82
C ALA A 462 0.59 -27.66 41.01
N ALA A 463 0.53 -27.09 42.22
CA ALA A 463 1.05 -25.77 42.54
C ALA A 463 2.56 -25.62 42.23
N HIS A 464 3.31 -26.72 42.31
CA HIS A 464 4.73 -26.77 41.98
C HIS A 464 5.01 -26.42 40.50
N TYR A 465 4.05 -26.69 39.61
CA TYR A 465 4.15 -26.41 38.18
C TYR A 465 3.47 -25.06 37.86
N PRO A 466 4.23 -24.00 37.49
CA PRO A 466 3.69 -22.65 37.35
C PRO A 466 2.53 -22.54 36.35
N ASN A 467 2.54 -23.36 35.30
CA ASN A 467 1.54 -23.48 34.24
C ASN A 467 0.31 -24.31 34.64
N TYR A 468 0.30 -24.96 35.82
CA TYR A 468 -0.86 -25.67 36.38
C TYR A 468 -1.40 -24.99 37.64
N GLN A 469 -0.97 -23.76 37.93
CA GLN A 469 -1.55 -22.95 39.00
C GLN A 469 -2.89 -22.38 38.53
N SER A 470 -3.95 -22.61 39.30
CA SER A 470 -5.27 -22.00 39.06
C SER A 470 -5.19 -20.47 39.18
N PRO A 471 -5.41 -19.69 38.10
CA PRO A 471 -5.45 -18.24 38.18
C PRO A 471 -6.54 -17.72 39.11
N ALA A 472 -7.72 -18.36 39.13
CA ALA A 472 -8.82 -17.98 39.99
C ALA A 472 -8.46 -18.16 41.48
N LEU A 473 -7.87 -19.30 41.85
CA LEU A 473 -7.40 -19.55 43.22
C LEU A 473 -6.29 -18.56 43.60
N LYS A 474 -5.33 -18.33 42.70
CA LYS A 474 -4.24 -17.37 42.91
C LYS A 474 -4.76 -15.97 43.19
N GLN A 475 -5.76 -15.53 42.43
CA GLN A 475 -6.39 -14.23 42.60
C GLN A 475 -7.06 -14.11 43.97
N VAL A 476 -7.88 -15.10 44.36
CA VAL A 476 -8.56 -15.13 45.66
C VAL A 476 -7.55 -15.06 46.80
N LEU A 477 -6.53 -15.91 46.77
CA LEU A 477 -5.53 -15.98 47.83
C LEU A 477 -4.68 -14.72 47.91
N THR A 478 -4.19 -14.21 46.78
CA THR A 478 -3.32 -13.02 46.77
C THR A 478 -4.06 -11.77 47.24
N GLN A 479 -5.31 -11.58 46.81
CA GLN A 479 -6.09 -10.40 47.19
C GLN A 479 -6.54 -10.47 48.66
N GLN A 480 -7.14 -11.58 49.07
CA GLN A 480 -7.79 -11.67 50.38
C GLN A 480 -6.77 -11.89 51.51
N LEU A 481 -5.71 -12.68 51.29
CA LEU A 481 -4.72 -12.94 52.34
C LEU A 481 -3.78 -11.77 52.56
N ALA A 482 -3.44 -11.01 51.52
CA ALA A 482 -2.69 -9.77 51.70
C ALA A 482 -3.48 -8.78 52.58
N ALA A 483 -4.76 -8.58 52.28
CA ALA A 483 -5.64 -7.72 53.08
C ALA A 483 -5.86 -8.28 54.50
N LEU A 484 -5.95 -9.60 54.67
CA LEU A 484 -6.04 -10.26 55.97
C LEU A 484 -4.76 -10.04 56.81
N LEU A 485 -3.58 -9.97 56.19
CA LEU A 485 -2.32 -9.77 56.92
C LEU A 485 -2.03 -8.29 57.23
N SER A 486 -2.45 -7.35 56.38
CA SER A 486 -2.15 -5.91 56.54
C SER A 486 -3.30 -5.07 57.11
N GLY A 487 -4.49 -5.64 57.28
CA GLY A 487 -5.69 -4.92 57.74
C GLY A 487 -5.70 -4.59 59.23
N ASN A 488 -6.58 -3.67 59.63
CA ASN A 488 -6.82 -3.27 61.04
C ASN A 488 -8.21 -3.68 61.58
N GLY A 489 -9.07 -4.28 60.74
CA GLY A 489 -10.42 -4.73 61.11
C GLY A 489 -10.53 -6.26 61.27
N PRO A 490 -11.72 -6.77 61.65
CA PRO A 490 -12.01 -8.21 61.72
C PRO A 490 -11.84 -8.89 60.36
N ALA A 491 -11.63 -10.21 60.36
CA ALA A 491 -11.59 -10.98 59.11
C ALA A 491 -12.97 -11.00 58.42
N THR A 492 -13.02 -10.63 57.13
CA THR A 492 -14.24 -10.74 56.33
C THR A 492 -14.53 -12.22 55.96
N PRO A 493 -15.76 -12.58 55.57
CA PRO A 493 -16.07 -13.93 55.10
C PRO A 493 -15.18 -14.39 53.92
N ASP A 494 -14.84 -13.47 53.01
CA ASP A 494 -13.95 -13.77 51.88
C ASP A 494 -12.51 -14.06 52.34
N MET A 495 -12.03 -13.34 53.37
CA MET A 495 -10.73 -13.61 53.98
C MET A 495 -10.69 -14.96 54.69
N GLN A 496 -11.78 -15.35 55.35
CA GLN A 496 -11.89 -16.66 56.00
C GLN A 496 -11.88 -17.79 54.97
N THR A 497 -12.64 -17.61 53.89
CA THR A 497 -12.70 -18.56 52.77
C THR A 497 -11.32 -18.71 52.13
N ALA A 498 -10.62 -17.61 51.87
CA ALA A 498 -9.26 -17.65 51.34
C ALA A 498 -8.27 -18.32 52.32
N LEU A 499 -8.42 -18.10 53.63
CA LEU A 499 -7.60 -18.76 54.64
C LEU A 499 -7.88 -20.26 54.70
N GLN A 500 -9.15 -20.67 54.55
CA GLN A 500 -9.54 -22.07 54.43
C GLN A 500 -8.92 -22.73 53.19
N TYR A 501 -8.93 -22.05 52.04
CA TYR A 501 -8.28 -22.56 50.83
C TYR A 501 -6.77 -22.71 51.00
N ALA A 502 -6.11 -21.73 51.63
CA ALA A 502 -4.69 -21.86 51.99
C ALA A 502 -4.44 -23.03 52.95
N SER A 503 -5.33 -23.26 53.92
CA SER A 503 -5.27 -24.41 54.84
C SER A 503 -5.39 -25.73 54.09
N ASN A 504 -6.33 -25.85 53.15
CA ASN A 504 -6.50 -27.06 52.34
C ASN A 504 -5.27 -27.34 51.47
N LEU A 505 -4.65 -26.30 50.89
CA LEU A 505 -3.40 -26.44 50.15
C LEU A 505 -2.24 -26.90 51.06
N LEU A 506 -2.15 -26.32 52.27
CA LEU A 506 -1.13 -26.63 53.27
C LEU A 506 -1.24 -28.07 53.79
N GLN A 507 -2.46 -28.60 53.91
CA GLN A 507 -2.71 -29.99 54.33
C GLN A 507 -2.54 -31.00 53.19
N GLY A 508 -2.49 -30.52 51.94
CA GLY A 508 -2.25 -31.35 50.76
C GLY A 508 -0.77 -31.73 50.59
N PRO A 509 -0.46 -32.61 49.62
CA PRO A 509 0.90 -33.10 49.39
C PRO A 509 1.93 -31.99 49.13
N GLY A 510 1.56 -30.89 48.46
CA GLY A 510 2.47 -29.77 48.22
C GLY A 510 2.77 -28.92 49.45
N GLY A 511 2.04 -29.09 50.56
CA GLY A 511 2.36 -28.49 51.85
C GLY A 511 2.59 -26.98 51.79
N VAL A 512 3.70 -26.54 52.41
CA VAL A 512 4.11 -25.13 52.44
C VAL A 512 4.39 -24.57 51.04
N GLU A 513 4.99 -25.36 50.15
CA GLU A 513 5.30 -24.94 48.78
C GLU A 513 4.04 -24.61 47.99
N ALA A 514 2.96 -25.38 48.19
CA ALA A 514 1.70 -25.10 47.52
C ALA A 514 1.16 -23.72 47.89
N VAL A 515 1.18 -23.37 49.18
CA VAL A 515 0.77 -22.03 49.64
C VAL A 515 1.70 -20.96 49.07
N GLN A 516 3.01 -21.22 49.04
CA GLN A 516 4.01 -20.30 48.48
C GLN A 516 3.85 -20.08 46.97
N ALA A 517 3.49 -21.10 46.21
CA ALA A 517 3.25 -21.01 44.77
C ALA A 517 2.10 -20.03 44.43
N TYR A 518 1.06 -20.01 45.26
CA TYR A 518 -0.11 -19.13 45.06
C TYR A 518 0.05 -17.75 45.70
N VAL A 519 0.58 -17.67 46.93
CA VAL A 519 0.63 -16.43 47.73
C VAL A 519 1.98 -15.72 47.64
N GLY A 520 3.00 -16.40 47.11
CA GLY A 520 4.33 -15.85 46.96
C GLY A 520 5.01 -15.55 48.30
N PRO A 521 5.74 -14.42 48.42
CA PRO A 521 6.55 -14.09 49.60
C PRO A 521 5.77 -13.97 50.92
N ALA A 522 4.44 -13.80 50.86
CA ALA A 522 3.62 -13.71 52.07
C ALA A 522 3.23 -15.08 52.65
N ALA A 523 3.54 -16.20 51.99
CA ALA A 523 3.17 -17.54 52.48
C ALA A 523 3.66 -17.87 53.90
N PRO A 524 4.89 -17.53 54.33
CA PRO A 524 5.29 -17.77 55.72
C PRO A 524 4.40 -17.06 56.75
N LYS A 525 3.92 -15.86 56.42
CA LYS A 525 3.00 -15.09 57.27
C LYS A 525 1.61 -15.73 57.32
N VAL A 526 1.12 -16.21 56.19
CA VAL A 526 -0.16 -16.93 56.11
C VAL A 526 -0.10 -18.22 56.94
N ILE A 527 1.00 -18.98 56.83
CA ILE A 527 1.19 -20.22 57.59
C ILE A 527 1.31 -19.93 59.09
N ALA A 528 2.03 -18.87 59.48
CA ALA A 528 2.10 -18.45 60.88
C ALA A 528 0.72 -18.09 61.45
N LEU A 529 -0.16 -17.48 60.63
CA LEU A 529 -1.54 -17.19 60.99
C LEU A 529 -2.41 -18.47 61.06
N LEU A 530 -2.22 -19.42 60.15
CA LEU A 530 -2.92 -20.73 60.19
C LEU A 530 -2.55 -21.55 61.43
N ASN A 531 -1.28 -21.49 61.84
CA ASN A 531 -0.75 -22.24 62.97
C ASN A 531 -1.00 -21.57 64.34
N SER A 532 -1.41 -20.30 64.38
CA SER A 532 -1.51 -19.57 65.64
C SER A 532 -2.67 -20.00 66.54
N GLY A 533 -3.65 -20.73 65.98
CA GLY A 533 -4.82 -21.22 66.71
C GLY A 533 -5.75 -20.10 67.21
N ILE A 534 -5.56 -18.87 66.74
CA ILE A 534 -6.39 -17.74 67.14
C ILE A 534 -7.78 -17.82 66.51
N ASP A 535 -8.76 -17.20 67.16
CA ASP A 535 -10.01 -16.89 66.49
C ASP A 535 -9.83 -15.65 65.61
N ILE A 536 -9.76 -15.83 64.29
CA ILE A 536 -9.71 -14.71 63.32
C ILE A 536 -11.00 -13.86 63.31
N MET A 537 -12.06 -14.40 63.93
CA MET A 537 -13.27 -13.76 64.44
C MET A 537 -13.02 -12.54 65.32
N ASP A 538 -12.07 -12.71 66.23
CA ASP A 538 -11.77 -11.78 67.31
C ASP A 538 -10.80 -10.71 66.81
N PRO A 539 -11.25 -9.43 66.68
CA PRO A 539 -10.40 -8.35 66.19
C PRO A 539 -9.13 -8.14 67.00
N GLU A 540 -9.17 -8.38 68.33
CA GLU A 540 -8.03 -8.16 69.21
C GLU A 540 -7.00 -9.29 69.07
N GLN A 541 -7.43 -10.56 69.03
CA GLN A 541 -6.52 -11.68 68.77
C GLN A 541 -5.86 -11.57 67.39
N LEU A 542 -6.64 -11.23 66.36
CA LEU A 542 -6.13 -11.05 65.00
C LEU A 542 -5.13 -9.89 64.91
N LYS A 543 -5.42 -8.77 65.58
CA LYS A 543 -4.51 -7.62 65.65
C LYS A 543 -3.20 -7.96 66.37
N GLN A 544 -3.27 -8.67 67.49
CA GLN A 544 -2.08 -9.15 68.20
C GLN A 544 -1.24 -10.07 67.33
N GLN A 545 -1.86 -11.03 66.64
CA GLN A 545 -1.15 -11.95 65.76
C GLN A 545 -0.52 -11.24 64.55
N ARG A 546 -1.22 -10.30 63.91
CA ARG A 546 -0.66 -9.46 62.84
C ARG A 546 0.58 -8.70 63.32
N HIS A 547 0.53 -8.16 64.54
CA HIS A 547 1.66 -7.48 65.15
C HIS A 547 2.84 -8.45 65.31
N LEU A 548 2.63 -9.62 65.91
CA LEU A 548 3.69 -10.63 66.05
C LEU A 548 4.31 -11.00 64.69
N ILE A 549 3.49 -11.28 63.68
CA ILE A 549 3.94 -11.60 62.32
C ILE A 549 4.74 -10.44 61.70
N ALA A 550 4.37 -9.19 61.94
CA ALA A 550 5.10 -8.03 61.43
C ALA A 550 6.51 -7.91 62.04
N TYR A 551 6.64 -8.10 63.36
CA TYR A 551 7.91 -7.99 64.08
C TYR A 551 8.83 -9.20 63.90
N SER A 552 8.25 -10.36 63.63
CA SER A 552 8.98 -11.61 63.45
C SER A 552 9.96 -11.63 62.26
N GLN A 553 9.82 -10.69 61.31
CA GLN A 553 10.75 -10.49 60.19
C GLN A 553 12.18 -10.10 60.62
N GLY A 554 12.38 -9.59 61.83
CA GLY A 554 13.69 -9.22 62.37
C GLY A 554 14.35 -10.29 63.24
N ALA A 555 13.68 -11.43 63.47
CA ALA A 555 14.22 -12.48 64.33
C ALA A 555 15.33 -13.25 63.59
N VAL A 556 16.49 -13.43 64.24
CA VAL A 556 17.64 -14.14 63.66
C VAL A 556 17.82 -15.46 64.39
N ALA A 557 17.90 -16.57 63.65
CA ALA A 557 18.19 -17.87 64.21
C ALA A 557 19.57 -17.92 64.90
N THR A 558 19.65 -18.57 66.06
CA THR A 558 20.93 -18.73 66.77
C THR A 558 21.76 -19.85 66.13
N PRO A 559 23.09 -19.88 66.33
CA PRO A 559 23.91 -21.02 65.89
C PRO A 559 23.46 -22.37 66.44
N GLN A 560 22.82 -22.38 67.62
CA GLN A 560 22.27 -23.59 68.22
C GLN A 560 21.00 -24.07 67.49
N ASP A 561 20.14 -23.15 67.04
CA ASP A 561 18.96 -23.49 66.23
C ASP A 561 19.37 -24.11 64.89
N VAL A 562 20.39 -23.54 64.24
CA VAL A 562 20.96 -24.07 62.99
C VAL A 562 21.55 -25.46 63.22
N LYS A 563 22.25 -25.68 64.34
CA LYS A 563 22.78 -27.00 64.68
C LYS A 563 21.68 -28.04 64.90
N LEU A 564 20.60 -27.69 65.61
CA LEU A 564 19.46 -28.59 65.82
C LEU A 564 18.76 -28.94 64.50
N ALA A 565 18.59 -27.96 63.61
CA ALA A 565 18.04 -28.19 62.28
C ALA A 565 18.98 -29.07 61.42
N ALA A 566 20.29 -28.88 61.52
CA ALA A 566 21.26 -29.72 60.80
C ALA A 566 21.24 -31.17 61.32
N ASP A 567 21.14 -31.37 62.64
CA ASP A 567 21.00 -32.67 63.26
C ASP A 567 19.72 -33.40 62.81
N MET A 568 18.61 -32.68 62.67
CA MET A 568 17.34 -33.21 62.17
C MET A 568 17.49 -33.79 60.76
N VAL A 569 18.12 -33.04 59.84
CA VAL A 569 18.30 -33.48 58.45
C VAL A 569 19.32 -34.60 58.33
N THR A 570 20.43 -34.52 59.07
CA THR A 570 21.50 -35.53 59.02
C THR A 570 21.07 -36.89 59.58
N LYS A 571 20.21 -36.89 60.60
CA LYS A 571 19.71 -38.11 61.26
C LYS A 571 18.38 -38.61 60.70
N ALA A 572 17.79 -37.90 59.74
CA ALA A 572 16.49 -38.25 59.17
C ALA A 572 16.50 -39.60 58.44
N ASP A 573 15.39 -40.33 58.60
CA ASP A 573 15.11 -41.57 57.88
C ASP A 573 14.48 -41.28 56.50
N PRO A 574 14.44 -42.27 55.59
CA PRO A 574 13.86 -42.09 54.25
C PRO A 574 12.37 -41.73 54.26
N GLY A 575 11.61 -42.19 55.27
CA GLY A 575 10.19 -41.87 55.43
C GLY A 575 9.98 -40.40 55.81
N TRP A 576 10.84 -39.82 56.64
CA TRP A 576 10.83 -38.39 56.92
C TRP A 576 11.05 -37.58 55.64
N PHE A 577 12.07 -37.91 54.86
CA PHE A 577 12.35 -37.23 53.58
C PHE A 577 11.18 -37.33 52.59
N LYS A 578 10.49 -38.48 52.53
CA LYS A 578 9.28 -38.65 51.70
C LYS A 578 8.17 -37.66 52.08
N ARG A 579 8.05 -37.31 53.36
CA ARG A 579 7.09 -36.30 53.82
C ARG A 579 7.55 -34.87 53.54
N MET A 580 8.86 -34.63 53.55
CA MET A 580 9.43 -33.29 53.34
C MET A 580 9.53 -32.92 51.85
N VAL A 581 9.68 -33.92 50.97
CA VAL A 581 9.84 -33.75 49.51
C VAL A 581 8.90 -34.72 48.75
N PRO A 582 7.58 -34.60 48.93
CA PRO A 582 6.61 -35.58 48.40
C PRO A 582 6.50 -35.58 46.86
N TRP A 583 6.91 -34.48 46.22
CA TRP A 583 6.98 -34.37 44.75
C TRP A 583 8.16 -35.16 44.15
N ALA A 584 9.13 -35.60 44.96
CA ALA A 584 10.24 -36.44 44.52
C ALA A 584 9.89 -37.93 44.43
N GLY A 585 8.61 -38.32 44.58
CA GLY A 585 8.11 -39.64 44.18
C GLY A 585 7.59 -40.54 45.30
N ASN A 586 6.77 -41.52 44.91
CA ASN A 586 6.41 -42.63 45.77
C ASN A 586 7.52 -43.68 45.74
N ASP A 587 8.20 -43.78 46.89
CA ASP A 587 9.24 -44.76 47.26
C ASP A 587 10.67 -44.24 47.09
N ALA A 588 11.03 -43.44 48.10
CA ALA A 588 12.36 -42.93 48.44
C ALA A 588 12.96 -41.94 47.44
N LEU A 589 13.74 -41.00 47.95
CA LEU A 589 14.59 -40.08 47.19
C LEU A 589 15.64 -40.87 46.38
N THR A 590 15.19 -41.54 45.31
CA THR A 590 15.82 -42.68 44.61
C THR A 590 15.74 -44.00 45.41
N PRO A 591 15.83 -45.19 44.77
CA PRO A 591 16.01 -46.47 45.47
C PRO A 591 17.30 -46.54 46.33
N PHE A 592 18.10 -45.48 46.37
CA PHE A 592 19.33 -45.36 47.13
C PHE A 592 19.20 -44.26 48.18
N ASN A 593 19.12 -44.66 49.45
CA ASN A 593 19.18 -43.73 50.59
C ASN A 593 20.31 -42.71 50.40
N LEU A 594 20.02 -41.41 50.60
CA LEU A 594 21.05 -40.37 50.62
C LEU A 594 22.19 -40.81 51.54
N THR A 595 23.42 -40.78 51.02
CA THR A 595 24.60 -41.11 51.83
C THR A 595 24.74 -40.13 53.00
N ASP A 596 25.37 -40.54 54.11
CA ASP A 596 25.56 -39.65 55.27
C ASP A 596 26.27 -38.34 54.88
N GLY A 597 27.23 -38.42 53.96
CA GLY A 597 27.91 -37.24 53.40
C GLY A 597 26.95 -36.31 52.64
N ASN A 598 26.04 -36.87 51.83
CA ASN A 598 25.05 -36.08 51.10
C ASN A 598 23.98 -35.50 52.04
N LYS A 599 23.59 -36.20 53.12
CA LYS A 599 22.72 -35.62 54.14
C LYS A 599 23.39 -34.44 54.86
N GLN A 600 24.69 -34.52 55.13
CA GLN A 600 25.46 -33.42 55.72
C GLN A 600 25.56 -32.21 54.79
N GLN A 601 25.82 -32.44 53.49
CA GLN A 601 25.81 -31.37 52.50
C GLN A 601 24.42 -30.73 52.39
N LEU A 602 23.36 -31.53 52.32
CA LEU A 602 21.98 -31.05 52.29
C LEU A 602 21.66 -30.20 53.51
N ALA A 603 22.00 -30.69 54.71
CA ALA A 603 21.84 -29.99 55.97
C ALA A 603 22.54 -28.63 55.97
N ALA A 604 23.74 -28.51 55.38
CA ALA A 604 24.45 -27.22 55.29
C ALA A 604 23.67 -26.14 54.51
N HIS A 605 22.85 -26.54 53.55
CA HIS A 605 22.02 -25.62 52.76
C HIS A 605 20.65 -25.37 53.37
N VAL A 606 19.96 -26.42 53.86
CA VAL A 606 18.58 -26.27 54.36
C VAL A 606 18.52 -25.84 55.83
N ALA A 607 19.46 -26.26 56.68
CA ALA A 607 19.36 -26.03 58.13
C ALA A 607 19.33 -24.56 58.55
N PRO A 608 20.10 -23.63 57.94
CA PRO A 608 19.98 -22.20 58.24
C PRO A 608 18.58 -21.67 57.94
N ILE A 609 17.96 -22.15 56.85
CA ILE A 609 16.63 -21.74 56.40
C ILE A 609 15.55 -22.32 57.32
N ILE A 610 15.66 -23.61 57.69
CA ILE A 610 14.77 -24.26 58.67
C ILE A 610 14.78 -23.49 59.99
N ALA A 611 15.98 -23.23 60.53
CA ALA A 611 16.13 -22.51 61.78
C ALA A 611 15.55 -21.09 61.69
N GLN A 612 15.78 -20.40 60.57
CA GLN A 612 15.20 -19.08 60.33
C GLN A 612 13.67 -19.13 60.27
N TYR A 613 13.07 -20.10 59.56
CA TYR A 613 11.61 -20.23 59.48
C TYR A 613 10.97 -20.54 60.84
N LYS A 614 11.61 -21.38 61.66
CA LYS A 614 11.16 -21.67 63.03
C LYS A 614 11.20 -20.41 63.90
N THR A 615 12.33 -19.70 63.89
CA THR A 615 12.55 -18.53 64.74
C THR A 615 11.71 -17.33 64.31
N ALA A 616 11.57 -17.11 63.00
CA ALA A 616 10.87 -15.95 62.45
C ALA A 616 9.38 -16.19 62.18
N TYR A 617 8.86 -17.42 62.13
CA TYR A 617 7.44 -17.63 61.79
C TYR A 617 6.75 -18.68 62.65
N HIS A 618 7.41 -19.17 63.71
CA HIS A 618 6.88 -20.19 64.62
C HIS A 618 6.34 -21.43 63.88
N MET A 619 6.97 -21.79 62.77
CA MET A 619 6.64 -23.01 62.04
C MET A 619 7.07 -24.24 62.83
N SER A 620 6.32 -25.34 62.69
CA SER A 620 6.77 -26.64 63.17
C SER A 620 8.03 -27.09 62.43
N ASP A 621 8.76 -28.05 63.01
CA ASP A 621 9.96 -28.65 62.42
C ASP A 621 9.71 -29.13 60.99
N ASP A 622 8.62 -29.86 60.78
CA ASP A 622 8.25 -30.42 59.49
C ASP A 622 7.81 -29.34 58.48
N GLN A 623 7.09 -28.29 58.90
CA GLN A 623 6.71 -27.18 58.00
C GLN A 623 7.93 -26.34 57.60
N ALA A 624 8.80 -26.02 58.56
CA ALA A 624 10.03 -25.27 58.28
C ALA A 624 10.97 -26.07 57.38
N ALA A 625 11.05 -27.39 57.58
CA ALA A 625 11.76 -28.31 56.70
C ALA A 625 11.15 -28.32 55.30
N GLN A 626 9.85 -28.57 55.13
CA GLN A 626 9.18 -28.53 53.82
C GLN A 626 9.44 -27.22 53.07
N ALA A 627 9.31 -26.07 53.75
CA ALA A 627 9.59 -24.77 53.17
C ALA A 627 11.05 -24.63 52.69
N ALA A 628 12.00 -25.04 53.53
CA ALA A 628 13.41 -24.99 53.21
C ALA A 628 13.79 -25.93 52.06
N PHE A 629 13.25 -27.15 52.04
CA PHE A 629 13.46 -28.12 50.97
C PHE A 629 12.89 -27.62 49.65
N GLY A 630 11.68 -27.09 49.64
CA GLY A 630 11.09 -26.50 48.44
C GLY A 630 11.85 -25.31 47.89
N GLN A 631 12.46 -24.52 48.77
CA GLN A 631 13.31 -23.41 48.36
C GLN A 631 14.65 -23.89 47.79
N VAL A 632 15.32 -24.83 48.46
CA VAL A 632 16.69 -25.26 48.12
C VAL A 632 16.72 -26.27 46.98
N MET A 633 15.77 -27.21 46.96
CA MET A 633 15.75 -28.32 46.01
C MET A 633 14.90 -28.03 44.77
N ARG A 634 14.41 -26.81 44.60
CA ARG A 634 13.68 -26.41 43.40
C ARG A 634 14.54 -26.67 42.17
N ASN A 635 14.01 -27.46 41.23
CA ASN A 635 14.69 -27.86 39.99
C ASN A 635 16.00 -28.66 40.20
N ALA A 636 16.24 -29.19 41.41
CA ALA A 636 17.39 -30.05 41.66
C ALA A 636 17.28 -31.35 40.84
N ASP A 637 18.44 -31.90 40.47
CA ASP A 637 18.52 -33.20 39.82
C ASP A 637 18.87 -34.27 40.86
N PHE A 638 18.08 -35.33 40.89
CA PHE A 638 18.28 -36.50 41.73
C PHE A 638 19.00 -37.57 40.94
N VAL A 639 20.16 -37.95 41.44
CA VAL A 639 20.96 -39.05 40.93
C VAL A 639 21.11 -40.11 42.02
N PRO A 640 21.42 -41.37 41.68
CA PRO A 640 21.56 -42.43 42.67
C PRO A 640 22.44 -42.03 43.87
N GLY A 641 21.78 -41.91 45.04
CA GLY A 641 22.41 -41.61 46.32
C GLY A 641 22.80 -40.15 46.56
N ALA A 642 22.58 -39.21 45.62
CA ALA A 642 22.94 -37.79 45.74
C ALA A 642 21.89 -36.85 45.13
N PHE A 643 21.96 -35.56 45.47
CA PHE A 643 21.19 -34.50 44.82
C PHE A 643 22.17 -33.48 44.25
N ILE A 644 21.83 -32.93 43.09
CA ILE A 644 22.58 -31.88 42.43
C ILE A 644 21.72 -30.63 42.47
N LEU A 645 22.18 -29.62 43.21
CA LEU A 645 21.46 -28.35 43.28
C LEU A 645 21.46 -27.66 41.93
N HIS A 646 20.32 -27.08 41.58
CA HIS A 646 20.20 -26.27 40.40
C HIS A 646 21.02 -24.99 40.56
N ASN A 647 21.88 -24.71 39.57
CA ASN A 647 22.63 -23.46 39.51
C ASN A 647 21.87 -22.44 38.64
N GLU A 648 21.02 -21.62 39.27
CA GLU A 648 20.24 -20.59 38.58
C GLU A 648 21.11 -19.61 37.78
N ALA A 649 22.37 -19.38 38.20
CA ALA A 649 23.29 -18.45 37.53
C ALA A 649 23.67 -18.90 36.10
N LEU A 650 23.51 -20.18 35.78
CA LEU A 650 23.80 -20.71 34.45
C LEU A 650 22.58 -20.67 33.51
N GLY A 651 21.36 -20.45 34.03
CA GLY A 651 20.13 -20.33 33.23
C GLY A 651 19.74 -21.61 32.47
N GLN A 652 20.16 -22.77 32.95
CA GLN A 652 20.01 -24.06 32.25
C GLN A 652 18.83 -24.87 32.79
N GLU A 653 18.16 -25.63 31.94
CA GLU A 653 17.16 -26.61 32.39
C GLU A 653 17.82 -27.71 33.25
N SER A 654 17.06 -28.30 34.18
CA SER A 654 17.52 -29.47 34.94
C SER A 654 17.94 -30.59 33.98
N PHE A 655 18.86 -31.45 34.39
CA PHE A 655 19.33 -32.57 33.56
C PHE A 655 18.18 -33.50 33.19
N ALA A 656 17.25 -33.74 34.13
CA ALA A 656 16.02 -34.47 33.85
C ALA A 656 15.12 -33.75 32.84
N GLY A 657 15.00 -32.42 32.94
CA GLY A 657 14.33 -31.60 31.93
C GLY A 657 14.96 -31.78 30.56
N ALA A 658 16.29 -31.79 30.48
CA ALA A 658 17.02 -32.02 29.25
C ALA A 658 16.85 -33.46 28.69
N VAL A 659 16.75 -34.48 29.54
CA VAL A 659 16.37 -35.84 29.12
C VAL A 659 14.97 -35.82 28.51
N ASN A 660 14.00 -35.22 29.20
CA ASN A 660 12.62 -35.14 28.76
C ASN A 660 12.46 -34.33 27.47
N ALA A 661 13.30 -33.31 27.25
CA ALA A 661 13.25 -32.46 26.06
C ALA A 661 13.69 -33.24 24.81
N ARG A 662 14.66 -34.15 24.97
CA ARG A 662 15.16 -35.01 23.88
C ARG A 662 14.36 -36.30 23.71
N TYR A 663 13.84 -36.83 24.82
CA TYR A 663 13.08 -38.06 24.89
C TYR A 663 11.79 -37.82 25.70
N PRO A 664 10.71 -37.34 25.06
CA PRO A 664 9.47 -36.97 25.74
C PRO A 664 8.89 -38.10 26.60
N GLY A 665 8.57 -37.79 27.86
CA GLY A 665 8.03 -38.71 28.86
C GLY A 665 9.07 -39.57 29.59
N MET A 666 10.37 -39.37 29.34
CA MET A 666 11.47 -40.18 29.90
C MET A 666 12.38 -39.41 30.87
N GLY A 667 11.98 -38.22 31.32
CA GLY A 667 12.73 -37.44 32.32
C GLY A 667 12.11 -37.48 33.72
N VAL A 668 11.30 -38.50 34.04
CA VAL A 668 10.56 -38.53 35.31
C VAL A 668 11.47 -39.04 36.43
N GLN A 669 12.12 -38.10 37.13
CA GLN A 669 13.14 -38.42 38.15
C GLN A 669 12.67 -39.36 39.27
N THR A 670 11.35 -39.43 39.46
CA THR A 670 10.69 -40.17 40.54
C THR A 670 10.47 -41.65 40.23
N THR A 671 10.83 -42.13 39.03
CA THR A 671 10.65 -43.53 38.63
C THR A 671 11.93 -44.33 38.82
N HIS A 672 11.79 -45.62 39.14
CA HIS A 672 12.92 -46.55 39.14
C HIS A 672 13.56 -46.65 37.74
N VAL A 673 12.76 -46.53 36.68
CA VAL A 673 13.21 -46.57 35.28
C VAL A 673 14.23 -45.48 34.99
N TYR A 674 13.91 -44.24 35.35
CA TYR A 674 14.81 -43.12 35.17
C TYR A 674 16.08 -43.30 36.01
N GLN A 675 15.94 -43.66 37.28
CA GLN A 675 17.07 -43.84 38.19
C GLN A 675 18.02 -44.97 37.76
N ASP A 676 17.49 -46.08 37.27
CA ASP A 676 18.28 -47.19 36.71
C ASP A 676 19.02 -46.78 35.44
N ALA A 677 18.41 -45.93 34.60
CA ALA A 677 19.06 -45.43 33.40
C ALA A 677 20.18 -44.42 33.71
N VAL A 678 20.01 -43.59 34.75
CA VAL A 678 21.07 -42.72 35.26
C VAL A 678 22.20 -43.56 35.85
N GLN A 679 21.88 -44.58 36.67
CA GLN A 679 22.90 -45.49 37.22
C GLN A 679 23.66 -46.22 36.10
N TYR A 680 22.96 -46.67 35.06
CA TYR A 680 23.59 -47.27 33.88
C TYR A 680 24.57 -46.29 33.20
N ALA A 681 24.19 -45.03 33.03
CA ALA A 681 25.06 -44.03 32.43
C ALA A 681 26.32 -43.78 33.29
N ILE A 682 26.17 -43.79 34.63
CA ILE A 682 27.28 -43.70 35.58
C ILE A 682 28.22 -44.91 35.45
N ASP A 683 27.67 -46.13 35.50
CA ASP A 683 28.42 -47.38 35.42
C ASP A 683 29.24 -47.48 34.13
N GLU A 684 28.66 -47.07 33.01
CA GLU A 684 29.34 -47.04 31.71
C GLU A 684 30.57 -46.12 31.72
N GLN A 685 30.50 -44.96 32.38
CA GLN A 685 31.64 -44.06 32.49
C GLN A 685 32.73 -44.62 33.40
N ILE A 686 32.35 -45.29 34.50
CA ILE A 686 33.32 -45.93 35.41
C ILE A 686 34.04 -47.07 34.71
N LYS A 687 33.32 -47.93 33.99
CA LYS A 687 33.88 -49.03 33.21
C LYS A 687 34.81 -48.54 32.11
N LYS A 688 34.43 -47.49 31.37
CA LYS A 688 35.30 -46.84 30.37
C LYS A 688 36.60 -46.31 30.99
N ALA A 689 36.52 -45.84 32.24
CA ALA A 689 37.66 -45.40 33.02
C ALA A 689 38.39 -46.54 33.77
N GLY A 690 38.11 -47.82 33.44
CA GLY A 690 38.80 -49.00 33.98
C GLY A 690 38.48 -49.34 35.44
N GLY A 691 37.40 -48.81 36.02
CA GLY A 691 36.99 -49.12 37.41
C GLY A 691 35.84 -50.14 37.49
N ASP A 692 35.65 -50.75 38.68
CA ASP A 692 34.44 -51.50 39.02
C ASP A 692 33.39 -50.53 39.59
N PRO A 693 32.20 -50.36 38.96
CA PRO A 693 31.16 -49.44 39.45
C PRO A 693 30.77 -49.62 40.92
N LYS A 694 30.84 -50.84 41.47
CA LYS A 694 30.44 -51.12 42.86
C LYS A 694 31.31 -50.39 43.90
N ASP A 695 32.53 -50.05 43.51
CA ASP A 695 33.52 -49.42 44.36
C ASP A 695 33.38 -47.90 44.45
N TRP A 696 32.52 -47.29 43.62
CA TRP A 696 32.40 -45.83 43.49
C TRP A 696 31.01 -45.36 43.89
N LYS A 697 30.96 -44.23 44.60
CA LYS A 697 29.70 -43.58 45.01
C LYS A 697 29.70 -42.12 44.59
N VAL A 698 28.56 -41.61 44.15
CA VAL A 698 28.39 -40.19 43.83
C VAL A 698 28.35 -39.38 45.13
N THR A 699 29.21 -38.37 45.22
CA THR A 699 29.34 -37.49 46.39
C THR A 699 28.92 -36.05 46.14
N SER A 700 28.92 -35.61 44.88
CA SER A 700 28.38 -34.32 44.44
C SER A 700 28.35 -34.29 42.92
N GLY A 701 27.88 -33.18 42.33
CA GLY A 701 27.85 -32.99 40.88
C GLY A 701 27.47 -31.57 40.51
N GLU A 702 27.55 -31.29 39.21
CA GLU A 702 27.19 -30.02 38.61
C GLU A 702 26.51 -30.28 37.26
N ASN A 703 25.34 -29.66 37.07
CA ASN A 703 24.69 -29.63 35.76
C ASN A 703 25.39 -28.59 34.89
N LEU A 704 25.95 -29.05 33.76
CA LEU A 704 26.67 -28.20 32.79
C LEU A 704 25.77 -27.69 31.66
N GLY A 705 24.51 -28.15 31.64
CA GLY A 705 23.50 -27.79 30.65
C GLY A 705 23.69 -28.50 29.33
N ASN A 706 22.80 -28.18 28.38
CA ASN A 706 22.71 -28.89 27.10
C ASN A 706 22.65 -30.42 27.28
N GLY A 707 21.99 -30.88 28.35
CA GLY A 707 21.91 -32.30 28.70
C GLY A 707 23.24 -32.94 29.08
N LEU A 708 24.17 -32.22 29.71
CA LEU A 708 25.40 -32.78 30.28
C LEU A 708 25.44 -32.53 31.79
N MET A 709 25.84 -33.54 32.54
CA MET A 709 26.04 -33.44 33.99
C MET A 709 27.38 -34.05 34.37
N THR A 710 28.12 -33.33 35.21
CA THR A 710 29.36 -33.80 35.80
C THR A 710 29.07 -34.34 37.20
N LEU A 711 29.60 -35.51 37.51
CA LEU A 711 29.48 -36.13 38.84
C LEU A 711 30.86 -36.34 39.44
N PHE A 712 31.00 -35.93 40.70
CA PHE A 712 32.15 -36.22 41.53
C PHE A 712 31.87 -37.50 42.31
N MET A 713 32.80 -38.44 42.20
CA MET A 713 32.69 -39.77 42.78
C MET A 713 33.82 -40.02 43.76
N THR A 714 33.52 -40.71 44.85
CA THR A 714 34.51 -41.23 45.80
C THR A 714 34.58 -42.74 45.68
N GLY A 715 35.78 -43.26 45.48
CA GLY A 715 36.11 -44.67 45.32
C GLY A 715 36.87 -45.26 46.52
N PRO A 716 37.49 -46.44 46.37
CA PRO A 716 38.25 -47.10 47.42
C PRO A 716 39.36 -46.22 47.98
N SER A 717 39.57 -46.26 49.30
CA SER A 717 40.59 -45.47 50.00
C SER A 717 40.44 -43.95 49.84
N GLY A 718 39.24 -43.45 49.50
CA GLY A 718 38.97 -42.03 49.34
C GLY A 718 39.43 -41.44 48.00
N ALA A 719 39.72 -42.28 47.00
CA ALA A 719 40.08 -41.82 45.66
C ALA A 719 38.93 -40.98 45.05
N ILE A 720 39.25 -39.84 44.45
CA ILE A 720 38.24 -38.97 43.82
C ILE A 720 38.31 -39.15 42.30
N LYS A 721 37.16 -39.30 41.64
CA LYS A 721 37.03 -39.36 40.19
C LYS A 721 35.89 -38.46 39.73
N LEU A 722 36.06 -37.88 38.54
CA LEU A 722 35.06 -37.05 37.89
C LEU A 722 34.57 -37.78 36.64
N ILE A 723 33.26 -37.90 36.48
CA ILE A 723 32.63 -38.51 35.30
C ILE A 723 31.58 -37.58 34.72
N ASN A 724 31.35 -37.69 33.40
CA ASN A 724 30.33 -36.91 32.70
C ASN A 724 29.27 -37.85 32.14
N ILE A 725 28.01 -37.59 32.49
CA ILE A 725 26.85 -38.28 31.92
C ILE A 725 26.08 -37.33 31.01
N SER A 726 25.36 -37.90 30.05
CA SER A 726 24.60 -37.13 29.05
C SER A 726 23.13 -37.56 29.05
N ALA A 727 22.24 -36.60 28.84
CA ALA A 727 20.81 -36.80 28.70
C ALA A 727 20.47 -37.80 27.57
N ASP A 728 21.25 -37.81 26.47
CA ASP A 728 21.08 -38.78 25.39
C ASP A 728 21.31 -40.21 25.83
N THR A 729 22.37 -40.46 26.61
CA THR A 729 22.67 -41.80 27.11
C THR A 729 21.55 -42.31 28.01
N VAL A 730 21.03 -41.45 28.88
CA VAL A 730 19.94 -41.80 29.81
C VAL A 730 18.63 -42.03 29.05
N GLY A 731 18.18 -41.05 28.26
CA GLY A 731 16.93 -41.15 27.51
C GLY A 731 16.94 -42.29 26.50
N LYS A 732 18.05 -42.53 25.81
CA LYS A 732 18.22 -43.68 24.92
C LYS A 732 18.15 -45.00 25.69
N ARG A 733 18.77 -45.10 26.87
CA ARG A 733 18.70 -46.31 27.70
C ARG A 733 17.25 -46.63 28.10
N ILE A 734 16.48 -45.62 28.49
CA ILE A 734 15.06 -45.77 28.84
C ILE A 734 14.28 -46.26 27.61
N LYS A 735 14.46 -45.60 26.46
CA LYS A 735 13.83 -45.97 25.19
C LYS A 735 14.19 -47.38 24.73
N ASP A 736 15.45 -47.77 24.81
CA ASP A 736 15.94 -49.09 24.38
C ASP A 736 15.43 -50.20 25.31
N THR A 737 15.20 -49.90 26.59
CA THR A 737 14.75 -50.88 27.59
C THR A 737 13.22 -51.03 27.62
N TYR A 738 12.47 -49.94 27.41
CA TYR A 738 11.01 -49.90 27.62
C TYR A 738 10.20 -49.44 26.39
N GLY A 739 10.85 -49.06 25.29
CA GLY A 739 10.21 -48.57 24.06
C GLY A 739 9.74 -47.11 24.14
N ASN A 740 8.81 -46.71 23.26
CA ASN A 740 8.15 -45.39 23.31
C ASN A 740 7.03 -45.31 24.37
N LYS A 741 6.92 -46.30 25.27
CA LYS A 741 5.90 -46.30 26.30
C LYS A 741 6.34 -45.38 27.46
N PRO A 742 5.45 -44.55 28.01
CA PRO A 742 5.75 -43.83 29.24
C PRO A 742 6.12 -44.82 30.35
N GLU A 743 7.00 -44.42 31.25
CA GLU A 743 7.56 -45.23 32.36
C GLU A 743 6.50 -45.82 33.31
N HIS A 744 5.21 -45.46 33.15
CA HIS A 744 4.07 -45.93 33.94
C HIS A 744 3.23 -47.04 33.27
N ALA A 745 3.67 -47.59 32.13
CA ALA A 745 3.02 -48.77 31.55
C ALA A 745 3.44 -50.03 32.32
N ASP A 746 2.87 -50.20 33.51
CA ASP A 746 2.91 -51.44 34.26
C ASP A 746 2.47 -52.61 33.35
N GLN A 747 3.26 -53.70 33.31
CA GLN A 747 2.96 -54.84 32.44
C GLN A 747 1.72 -55.61 32.92
N ASP A 748 1.25 -55.37 34.15
CA ASP A 748 0.12 -56.08 34.76
C ASP A 748 -1.25 -55.42 34.54
N LEU A 749 -1.31 -54.22 33.95
CA LEU A 749 -2.57 -53.61 33.53
C LEU A 749 -2.82 -53.90 32.04
N GLY A 750 -3.47 -55.03 31.78
CA GLY A 750 -3.93 -55.49 30.48
C GLY A 750 -4.94 -54.57 29.81
N LEU A 751 -4.52 -53.39 29.37
CA LEU A 751 -5.27 -52.53 28.47
C LEU A 751 -4.69 -52.62 27.07
N SER A 752 -5.50 -53.23 26.20
CA SER A 752 -5.17 -53.59 24.82
C SER A 752 -4.60 -52.41 24.02
N SER A 753 -3.40 -52.62 23.49
CA SER A 753 -2.57 -51.64 22.80
C SER A 753 -2.98 -51.42 21.33
N LYS A 754 -4.20 -50.94 21.05
CA LYS A 754 -4.59 -50.68 19.65
C LYS A 754 -5.14 -49.30 19.28
N ASN A 755 -5.59 -48.45 20.20
CA ASN A 755 -6.31 -47.22 19.77
C ASN A 755 -5.77 -45.88 20.28
N ALA A 756 -4.60 -45.81 20.93
CA ALA A 756 -4.13 -44.56 21.56
C ALA A 756 -3.05 -43.78 20.80
N TRP A 757 -2.65 -44.19 19.59
CA TRP A 757 -1.56 -43.54 18.85
C TRP A 757 -1.99 -43.21 17.42
N GLY A 758 -2.83 -42.18 17.28
CA GLY A 758 -3.00 -41.50 16.00
C GLY A 758 -1.81 -40.54 15.80
N TRP A 759 -0.86 -40.95 14.96
CA TRP A 759 0.15 -40.05 14.38
C TRP A 759 -0.01 -40.04 12.87
N ALA A 760 0.22 -38.83 12.34
CA ALA A 760 0.05 -38.39 10.97
C ALA A 760 0.78 -39.23 9.91
N TYR A 761 0.16 -39.27 8.73
CA TYR A 761 0.86 -39.18 7.44
C TYR A 761 0.67 -37.77 6.89
#